data_AF-A0A8S3RS68-F1
#
_entry.id   AF-A0A8S3RS68-F1
#
_cell.length_a   1.000
_cell.length_b   1.000
_cell.length_c   1.000
_cell.angle_alpha   90.00
_cell.angle_beta   90.00
_cell.angle_gamma   90.00
#
_symmetry.space_group_name_H-M   'P 1'
#
loop_
_entity.id
_entity.type
_entity.pdbx_description
1 polymer ?
#
loop_
_entity_poly.entity_id
_entity_poly.type
_entity_poly.pdbx_seq_one_letter_code
_entity_poly.pdbx_strand_id
1 'polypeptide(L)'
;MSSEFGIVAFSSSANIPGSGTVGRECHGTELAKATPLNIKFMKSQVSVIRSGGSTNYEAAMKVAFKFFVNTVDMADDRGKVILFLTDGEQTAGGEPLDVIKEENGKMNNRVVILTYGLGQQLDFNAIQKLKDMAAQTRTDASYGEIQTGEFKHISNPDFLRSSMASYYNRFSSSEEIQNPIFSVPYQDLFGIGLITSICLPVYKPGGGELVGVACSDATVSDIMSDISYFRQGELSYAFFIDGTGRTLIHPLLPLPDSVKDDPIYVNIEHLERSSSATNVIESMKIGKTGNETFYSKRTVPLGNMLYEGIETKNILSHYYWKPVSQSNFSVCIVVGDNDKQPILDPQTVTQDSFVYHRLDYTTVEGSNCRHFTRFGTKDKSVVMLTPGAFLEPFNYLDVDETKAMITKYEDFLTGKNVLNNPGLKESILNSVSSTYPAESIWKSSEELSEFVVWRYIGTADGVMRLYPGVELPKNYDHTRRAWYKRTLALKGQIVLSAPYLDLWGSGYLITLSKTITEGSGSGVGSGQTVAVIGTDFTINYFYQMMQNTYSDCQNTQQFSCFVLDSSGYIVIHEDFANPDSTSPEIENVHVIYKESAIAEDLINNNMMNKASCIDFETIKEQFTYRVVTNDIDRMNSYAKYKISPVPNSNIFIVIKQRVYTTATRCCSIYGISPDSHKCSSRSCDCLCYKDADFDYCTNAYTLLGDAAQTCSPRDPELQTENLNDEEKIKNLQFCFDPKCSTRTQKSDCFGVAGCSWCVRGSKDQDLEQPYCALQSVCYFGQVGSEDPYGNNVGDNSNTDEAGGIKVGAIAGIVIGVLIVVIIAGCVYSHIRTKSSISSSNGSPAFNTESTQQTNAHDNQAFRSQNQSSSERPSFQHQSSINNRGNLMFHPQNQSAEYTFPTAPVENPPPYSAVVSYGSQTKHGYPNKSYL
;
A
#
# COMPACT_ATOMS: atom_id res chain seq x y z
N MET A 1 6.30 -11.25 23.07
CA MET A 1 6.25 -10.56 24.38
C MET A 1 5.11 -11.16 25.19
N SER A 2 5.41 -11.70 26.38
CA SER A 2 4.44 -12.25 27.35
C SER A 2 4.16 -11.30 28.53
N SER A 3 4.73 -10.08 28.48
CA SER A 3 4.59 -9.05 29.49
C SER A 3 3.21 -8.39 29.43
N GLU A 4 2.64 -8.15 30.60
CA GLU A 4 1.43 -7.34 30.79
C GLU A 4 1.76 -6.16 31.71
N PHE A 5 0.97 -5.08 31.63
CA PHE A 5 1.21 -3.87 32.39
C PHE A 5 -0.08 -3.13 32.72
N GLY A 6 -0.02 -2.33 33.79
CA GLY A 6 -1.02 -1.35 34.18
C GLY A 6 -0.32 -0.09 34.67
N ILE A 7 -1.03 1.05 34.71
CA ILE A 7 -0.48 2.32 35.19
C ILE A 7 -1.41 2.90 36.25
N VAL A 8 -0.84 3.33 37.38
CA VAL A 8 -1.55 4.02 38.46
C VAL A 8 -0.97 5.41 38.59
N ALA A 9 -1.83 6.43 38.49
CA ALA A 9 -1.49 7.82 38.78
C ALA A 9 -2.14 8.20 40.11
N PHE A 10 -1.37 8.73 41.07
CA PHE A 10 -1.89 9.00 42.41
C PHE A 10 -1.64 10.43 42.87
N SER A 11 -2.56 10.92 43.70
CA SER A 11 -2.50 12.18 44.43
C SER A 11 -3.24 11.99 45.76
N SER A 12 -4.30 12.76 46.03
CA SER A 12 -5.22 12.52 47.16
C SER A 12 -5.97 11.18 47.03
N SER A 13 -6.26 10.77 45.78
CA SER A 13 -6.76 9.45 45.39
C SER A 13 -5.79 8.76 44.43
N ALA A 14 -5.94 7.45 44.26
CA ALA A 14 -5.32 6.73 43.15
C ALA A 14 -6.32 6.59 42.00
N ASN A 15 -5.88 6.97 40.81
CA ASN A 15 -6.65 6.99 39.57
C ASN A 15 -5.91 6.12 38.52
N ILE A 16 -6.65 5.54 37.59
CA ILE A 16 -6.08 4.73 36.50
C ILE A 16 -6.24 5.53 35.19
N PRO A 17 -5.14 5.98 34.55
CA PRO A 17 -5.21 6.68 33.27
C PRO A 17 -5.92 5.85 32.21
N GLY A 18 -6.88 6.43 31.49
CA GLY A 18 -7.71 5.72 30.50
C GLY A 18 -8.89 4.92 31.06
N SER A 19 -9.09 4.85 32.38
CA SER A 19 -10.25 4.19 32.99
C SER A 19 -11.57 4.81 32.49
N GLY A 20 -12.53 3.96 32.12
CA GLY A 20 -13.81 4.39 31.54
C GLY A 20 -13.78 4.69 30.04
N THR A 21 -12.67 4.42 29.34
CA THR A 21 -12.64 4.46 27.88
C THR A 21 -13.49 3.31 27.31
N VAL A 22 -14.49 3.65 26.49
CA VAL A 22 -15.42 2.67 25.90
C VAL A 22 -14.66 1.66 25.02
N GLY A 23 -14.92 0.37 25.22
CA GLY A 23 -14.23 -0.74 24.55
C GLY A 23 -12.78 -0.97 25.02
N ARG A 24 -12.38 -0.32 26.13
CA ARG A 24 -11.05 -0.41 26.76
C ARG A 24 -11.15 -0.43 28.29
N GLU A 25 -12.29 -0.82 28.82
CA GLU A 25 -12.64 -0.77 30.24
C GLU A 25 -11.67 -1.60 31.10
N CYS A 26 -11.17 -2.71 30.57
CA CYS A 26 -10.22 -3.62 31.20
C CYS A 26 -8.89 -2.93 31.58
N HIS A 27 -8.44 -1.89 30.86
CA HIS A 27 -7.27 -1.08 31.28
C HIS A 27 -7.51 -0.38 32.64
N GLY A 28 -8.76 -0.25 33.06
CA GLY A 28 -9.21 0.25 34.36
C GLY A 28 -9.29 -0.80 35.48
N THR A 29 -9.06 -2.09 35.21
CA THR A 29 -9.23 -3.19 36.17
C THR A 29 -8.11 -4.22 36.16
N GLU A 30 -7.44 -4.44 35.03
CA GLU A 30 -6.60 -5.61 34.74
C GLU A 30 -5.31 -5.21 34.00
N LEU A 31 -4.27 -6.04 34.11
CA LEU A 31 -3.02 -5.84 33.38
C LEU A 31 -3.24 -6.17 31.90
N ALA A 32 -3.00 -5.22 31.01
CA ALA A 32 -3.14 -5.41 29.57
C ALA A 32 -1.83 -5.92 28.96
N LYS A 33 -1.90 -6.79 27.94
CA LYS A 33 -0.71 -7.24 27.20
C LYS A 33 0.06 -6.05 26.62
N ALA A 34 1.39 -6.10 26.70
CA ALA A 34 2.30 -5.07 26.20
C ALA A 34 2.44 -5.08 24.67
N THR A 35 1.33 -4.84 23.96
CA THR A 35 1.27 -4.76 22.50
C THR A 35 1.48 -3.33 22.00
N PRO A 36 1.89 -3.12 20.74
CA PRO A 36 2.07 -1.77 20.18
C PRO A 36 0.83 -0.88 20.37
N LEU A 37 -0.38 -1.43 20.17
CA LEU A 37 -1.66 -0.76 20.41
C LEU A 37 -1.83 -0.27 21.85
N ASN A 38 -1.57 -1.13 22.83
CA ASN A 38 -1.75 -0.80 24.24
C ASN A 38 -0.67 0.15 24.74
N ILE A 39 0.56 0.00 24.26
CA ILE A 39 1.66 0.92 24.54
C ILE A 39 1.35 2.31 23.95
N LYS A 40 0.88 2.40 22.69
CA LYS A 40 0.45 3.65 22.02
C LYS A 40 -0.72 4.30 22.77
N PHE A 41 -1.73 3.52 23.17
CA PHE A 41 -2.85 3.99 23.99
C PHE A 41 -2.36 4.54 25.35
N MET A 42 -1.63 3.76 26.15
CA MET A 42 -1.22 4.19 27.48
C MET A 42 -0.20 5.34 27.47
N LYS A 43 0.66 5.46 26.44
CA LYS A 43 1.45 6.68 26.20
C LYS A 43 0.57 7.92 26.05
N SER A 44 -0.53 7.84 25.30
CA SER A 44 -1.48 8.95 25.17
C SER A 44 -2.14 9.31 26.49
N GLN A 45 -2.48 8.31 27.32
CA GLN A 45 -3.09 8.54 28.64
C GLN A 45 -2.10 9.15 29.65
N VAL A 46 -0.84 8.73 29.61
CA VAL A 46 0.23 9.31 30.45
C VAL A 46 0.52 10.76 30.08
N SER A 47 0.51 11.10 28.79
CA SER A 47 0.82 12.46 28.31
C SER A 47 -0.16 13.56 28.76
N VAL A 48 -1.37 13.17 29.22
CA VAL A 48 -2.42 14.10 29.67
C VAL A 48 -2.59 14.15 31.20
N ILE A 49 -1.78 13.40 31.96
CA ILE A 49 -1.79 13.43 33.42
C ILE A 49 -1.40 14.84 33.91
N ARG A 50 -2.13 15.35 34.90
CA ARG A 50 -1.84 16.64 35.56
C ARG A 50 -1.54 16.42 37.04
N SER A 51 -0.46 17.02 37.52
CA SER A 51 -0.08 17.04 38.93
C SER A 51 -0.97 17.98 39.75
N GLY A 52 -1.39 17.56 40.93
CA GLY A 52 -2.11 18.38 41.90
C GLY A 52 -2.74 17.55 43.02
N GLY A 53 -3.13 18.21 44.12
CA GLY A 53 -3.66 17.54 45.31
C GLY A 53 -2.58 17.20 46.35
N SER A 54 -2.89 16.25 47.23
CA SER A 54 -1.96 15.67 48.21
C SER A 54 -1.31 14.39 47.66
N THR A 55 -0.62 13.62 48.50
CA THR A 55 0.13 12.41 48.11
C THR A 55 -0.28 11.21 48.97
N ASN A 56 -0.91 10.20 48.37
CA ASN A 56 -1.49 9.05 49.08
C ASN A 56 -0.90 7.71 48.61
N TYR A 57 0.14 7.25 49.30
CA TYR A 57 0.83 5.99 48.98
C TYR A 57 -0.05 4.75 49.24
N GLU A 58 -0.89 4.78 50.28
CA GLU A 58 -1.81 3.69 50.63
C GLU A 58 -2.79 3.41 49.47
N ALA A 59 -3.43 4.47 48.95
CA ALA A 59 -4.34 4.35 47.82
C ALA A 59 -3.63 3.82 46.55
N ALA A 60 -2.41 4.31 46.28
CA ALA A 60 -1.61 3.87 45.14
C ALA A 60 -1.28 2.37 45.22
N MET A 61 -0.84 1.89 46.38
CA MET A 61 -0.55 0.46 46.61
C MET A 61 -1.82 -0.39 46.49
N LYS A 62 -2.94 0.02 47.08
CA LYS A 62 -4.23 -0.71 46.97
C LYS A 62 -4.66 -0.91 45.52
N VAL A 63 -4.55 0.12 44.69
CA VAL A 63 -4.89 0.02 43.26
C VAL A 63 -3.85 -0.82 42.49
N ALA A 64 -2.56 -0.67 42.79
CA ALA A 64 -1.50 -1.46 42.14
C ALA A 64 -1.63 -2.97 42.42
N PHE A 65 -1.92 -3.38 43.65
CA PHE A 65 -2.16 -4.79 43.96
C PHE A 65 -3.46 -5.33 43.37
N LYS A 66 -4.51 -4.50 43.26
CA LYS A 66 -5.78 -4.89 42.62
C LYS A 66 -5.58 -5.35 41.17
N PHE A 67 -4.67 -4.74 40.43
CA PHE A 67 -4.31 -5.21 39.08
C PHE A 67 -3.79 -6.66 39.08
N PHE A 68 -2.93 -7.04 40.04
CA PHE A 68 -2.46 -8.43 40.14
C PHE A 68 -3.58 -9.38 40.55
N VAL A 69 -4.39 -9.02 41.55
CA VAL A 69 -5.51 -9.85 42.04
C VAL A 69 -6.56 -10.11 40.95
N ASN A 70 -6.78 -9.13 40.06
CA ASN A 70 -7.77 -9.25 38.99
C ASN A 70 -7.28 -10.04 37.76
N THR A 71 -5.97 -10.09 37.51
CA THR A 71 -5.41 -10.67 36.26
C THR A 71 -4.60 -11.94 36.46
N VAL A 72 -3.96 -12.11 37.62
CA VAL A 72 -2.90 -13.10 37.81
C VAL A 72 -3.36 -14.26 38.68
N ASP A 73 -3.50 -15.44 38.07
CA ASP A 73 -3.77 -16.70 38.76
C ASP A 73 -2.54 -17.15 39.58
N MET A 74 -2.75 -17.96 40.62
CA MET A 74 -1.68 -18.50 41.47
C MET A 74 -0.68 -19.38 40.71
N ALA A 75 -1.13 -19.99 39.60
CA ALA A 75 -0.29 -20.81 38.71
C ALA A 75 0.66 -19.99 37.82
N ASP A 76 0.48 -18.67 37.71
CA ASP A 76 1.31 -17.79 36.89
C ASP A 76 2.75 -17.69 37.44
N ASP A 77 3.72 -18.18 36.68
CA ASP A 77 5.14 -18.24 37.03
C ASP A 77 5.88 -16.90 36.83
N ARG A 78 5.31 -15.96 36.06
CA ARG A 78 5.94 -14.70 35.67
C ARG A 78 6.34 -13.84 36.87
N GLY A 79 7.46 -13.13 36.72
CA GLY A 79 7.92 -12.13 37.69
C GLY A 79 6.92 -10.97 37.81
N LYS A 80 6.53 -10.65 39.04
CA LYS A 80 5.55 -9.60 39.37
C LYS A 80 6.29 -8.42 39.98
N VAL A 81 6.16 -7.22 39.40
CA VAL A 81 6.92 -6.04 39.83
C VAL A 81 6.06 -4.77 39.87
N ILE A 82 6.20 -4.00 40.95
CA ILE A 82 5.67 -2.63 41.07
C ILE A 82 6.85 -1.65 40.93
N LEU A 83 6.78 -0.75 39.96
CA LEU A 83 7.70 0.38 39.81
C LEU A 83 7.03 1.63 40.38
N PHE A 84 7.41 2.03 41.59
CA PHE A 84 6.77 3.14 42.32
C PHE A 84 7.63 4.40 42.25
N LEU A 85 7.15 5.44 41.56
CA LEU A 85 7.83 6.74 41.41
C LEU A 85 7.10 7.82 42.21
N THR A 86 7.85 8.65 42.95
CA THR A 86 7.32 9.83 43.66
C THR A 86 8.40 10.91 43.82
N ASP A 87 8.00 12.18 43.82
CA ASP A 87 8.86 13.36 44.06
C ASP A 87 8.60 14.04 45.42
N GLY A 88 7.47 13.74 46.04
CA GLY A 88 7.04 14.29 47.33
C GLY A 88 6.60 13.23 48.34
N GLU A 89 6.55 13.64 49.60
CA GLU A 89 6.25 12.77 50.75
C GLU A 89 4.78 12.39 50.85
N GLN A 90 4.48 11.34 51.61
CA GLN A 90 3.09 10.97 51.90
C GLN A 90 2.41 12.03 52.78
N THR A 91 1.42 12.72 52.22
CA THR A 91 0.65 13.78 52.90
C THR A 91 -0.83 13.40 53.12
N ALA A 92 -1.27 12.23 52.67
CA ALA A 92 -2.60 11.67 52.92
C ALA A 92 -2.60 10.13 52.97
N GLY A 93 -3.71 9.54 53.47
CA GLY A 93 -3.89 8.09 53.60
C GLY A 93 -3.27 7.50 54.87
N GLY A 94 -3.50 6.20 55.06
CA GLY A 94 -2.92 5.35 56.10
C GLY A 94 -1.56 4.78 55.72
N GLU A 95 -1.12 3.70 56.37
CA GLU A 95 0.25 3.19 56.23
C GLU A 95 0.38 2.21 55.03
N PRO A 96 1.14 2.54 53.95
CA PRO A 96 1.30 1.67 52.80
C PRO A 96 1.96 0.32 53.12
N LEU A 97 2.81 0.23 54.15
CA LEU A 97 3.43 -1.04 54.55
C LEU A 97 2.42 -2.09 55.00
N ASP A 98 1.28 -1.66 55.57
CA ASP A 98 0.24 -2.58 56.03
C ASP A 98 -0.57 -3.13 54.84
N VAL A 99 -0.75 -2.32 53.78
CA VAL A 99 -1.29 -2.77 52.48
C VAL A 99 -0.35 -3.76 51.81
N ILE A 100 0.95 -3.46 51.74
CA ILE A 100 1.96 -4.35 51.13
C ILE A 100 1.97 -5.71 51.85
N LYS A 101 1.94 -5.70 53.19
CA LYS A 101 1.86 -6.92 53.99
C LYS A 101 0.63 -7.76 53.64
N GLU A 102 -0.56 -7.15 53.61
CA GLU A 102 -1.81 -7.88 53.39
C GLU A 102 -1.91 -8.40 51.95
N GLU A 103 -1.66 -7.53 50.96
CA GLU A 103 -1.88 -7.86 49.55
C GLU A 103 -0.76 -8.72 48.96
N ASN A 104 0.52 -8.51 49.31
CA ASN A 104 1.58 -9.41 48.84
C ASN A 104 1.51 -10.78 49.54
N GLY A 105 0.99 -10.84 50.77
CA GLY A 105 0.69 -12.12 51.43
C GLY A 105 -0.30 -12.98 50.64
N LYS A 106 -1.34 -12.37 50.03
CA LYS A 106 -2.27 -13.05 49.10
C LYS A 106 -1.59 -13.54 47.82
N MET A 107 -0.44 -12.98 47.47
CA MET A 107 0.38 -13.33 46.29
C MET A 107 1.60 -14.21 46.65
N ASN A 108 1.58 -14.88 47.83
CA ASN A 108 2.68 -15.70 48.36
C ASN A 108 4.04 -14.96 48.41
N ASN A 109 4.01 -13.66 48.72
CA ASN A 109 5.16 -12.74 48.76
C ASN A 109 5.93 -12.57 47.43
N ARG A 110 5.35 -12.98 46.28
CA ARG A 110 6.01 -13.02 44.97
C ARG A 110 6.11 -11.67 44.25
N VAL A 111 5.51 -10.59 44.76
CA VAL A 111 5.61 -9.25 44.15
C VAL A 111 6.87 -8.53 44.65
N VAL A 112 7.71 -8.08 43.72
CA VAL A 112 8.85 -7.18 43.96
C VAL A 112 8.39 -5.73 43.91
N ILE A 113 8.84 -4.88 44.84
CA ILE A 113 8.54 -3.45 44.85
C ILE A 113 9.84 -2.66 44.70
N LEU A 114 9.97 -1.91 43.60
CA LEU A 114 11.09 -1.00 43.37
C LEU A 114 10.61 0.44 43.56
N THR A 115 11.27 1.19 44.43
CA THR A 115 10.87 2.56 44.78
C THR A 115 11.87 3.59 44.25
N TYR A 116 11.35 4.66 43.66
CA TYR A 116 12.13 5.70 43.01
C TYR A 116 11.73 7.06 43.59
N GLY A 117 12.66 7.70 44.29
CA GLY A 117 12.48 9.05 44.82
C GLY A 117 13.09 10.08 43.87
N LEU A 118 12.30 11.00 43.32
CA LEU A 118 12.72 11.98 42.32
C LEU A 118 13.01 13.36 42.95
N GLY A 119 14.05 14.03 42.45
CA GLY A 119 14.39 15.40 42.87
C GLY A 119 15.08 15.46 44.23
N GLN A 120 15.12 16.66 44.83
CA GLN A 120 15.87 16.94 46.06
C GLN A 120 14.99 17.29 47.28
N GLN A 121 13.66 17.20 47.15
CA GLN A 121 12.71 17.69 48.17
C GLN A 121 12.19 16.61 49.13
N LEU A 122 12.59 15.34 48.96
CA LEU A 122 12.23 14.25 49.86
C LEU A 122 13.06 14.29 51.14
N ASP A 123 12.43 14.35 52.31
CA ASP A 123 13.14 14.25 53.59
C ASP A 123 13.61 12.83 53.92
N PHE A 124 14.27 12.70 55.08
CA PHE A 124 14.75 11.44 55.61
C PHE A 124 13.62 10.42 55.87
N ASN A 125 12.46 10.86 56.35
CA ASN A 125 11.33 9.99 56.68
C ASN A 125 10.68 9.42 55.41
N ALA A 126 10.52 10.24 54.38
CA ALA A 126 10.03 9.81 53.08
C ALA A 126 11.01 8.84 52.40
N ILE A 127 12.31 9.13 52.43
CA ILE A 127 13.35 8.21 51.95
C ILE A 127 13.32 6.89 52.72
N GLN A 128 13.20 6.93 54.06
CA GLN A 128 13.15 5.71 54.86
C GLN A 128 11.87 4.90 54.58
N LYS A 129 10.70 5.55 54.47
CA LYS A 129 9.45 4.88 54.09
C LYS A 129 9.54 4.22 52.71
N LEU A 130 10.16 4.86 51.72
CA LEU A 130 10.38 4.26 50.40
C LEU A 130 11.34 3.06 50.44
N LYS A 131 12.38 3.10 51.28
CA LYS A 131 13.26 1.95 51.54
C LYS A 131 12.52 0.81 52.22
N ASP A 132 11.72 1.11 53.25
CA ASP A 132 10.95 0.11 53.99
C ASP A 132 9.91 -0.57 53.09
N MET A 133 9.30 0.18 52.15
CA MET A 133 8.39 -0.35 51.14
C MET A 133 9.09 -1.30 50.16
N ALA A 134 10.29 -0.94 49.67
CA ALA A 134 11.07 -1.81 48.77
C ALA A 134 11.63 -3.06 49.47
N ALA A 135 12.08 -2.92 50.72
CA ALA A 135 12.54 -4.02 51.57
C ALA A 135 11.39 -4.84 52.18
N GLN A 136 10.14 -4.39 52.04
CA GLN A 136 8.92 -5.06 52.51
C GLN A 136 8.95 -5.41 54.01
N THR A 137 9.41 -4.48 54.86
CA THR A 137 9.81 -4.74 56.25
C THR A 137 8.72 -5.22 57.20
N ARG A 138 7.43 -5.13 56.82
CA ARG A 138 6.28 -5.64 57.59
C ARG A 138 5.67 -6.94 57.05
N THR A 139 6.12 -7.42 55.89
CA THR A 139 5.58 -8.61 55.23
C THR A 139 5.87 -9.87 56.05
N ASP A 140 4.87 -10.75 56.16
CA ASP A 140 4.98 -11.98 56.94
C ASP A 140 5.58 -13.11 56.07
N ALA A 141 6.73 -13.63 56.49
CA ALA A 141 7.46 -14.67 55.78
C ALA A 141 6.72 -16.04 55.76
N SER A 142 5.66 -16.21 56.56
CA SER A 142 4.85 -17.44 56.54
C SER A 142 4.08 -17.67 55.24
N TYR A 143 3.83 -16.62 54.45
CA TYR A 143 3.16 -16.73 53.14
C TYR A 143 4.10 -17.14 51.99
N GLY A 144 5.43 -17.08 52.17
CA GLY A 144 6.41 -17.39 51.12
C GLY A 144 7.70 -16.58 51.23
N GLU A 145 8.66 -16.88 50.37
CA GLU A 145 9.94 -16.16 50.31
C GLU A 145 9.72 -14.69 49.89
N ILE A 146 10.15 -13.76 50.75
CA ILE A 146 9.96 -12.32 50.55
C ILE A 146 10.86 -11.81 49.43
N GLN A 147 10.26 -11.45 48.29
CA GLN A 147 10.98 -10.91 47.13
C GLN A 147 11.32 -9.42 47.33
N THR A 148 12.45 -9.16 47.98
CA THR A 148 12.93 -7.79 48.25
C THR A 148 13.34 -7.04 46.98
N GLY A 149 13.04 -5.74 46.97
CA GLY A 149 13.43 -4.79 45.93
C GLY A 149 14.37 -3.70 46.44
N GLU A 150 14.63 -2.70 45.57
CA GLU A 150 15.59 -1.62 45.82
C GLU A 150 14.90 -0.25 45.83
N PHE A 151 15.43 0.67 46.66
CA PHE A 151 15.16 2.10 46.58
C PHE A 151 16.26 2.81 45.79
N LYS A 152 15.91 3.67 44.83
CA LYS A 152 16.85 4.54 44.11
C LYS A 152 16.44 6.00 44.22
N HIS A 153 17.36 6.84 44.69
CA HIS A 153 17.19 8.29 44.71
C HIS A 153 17.72 8.90 43.41
N ILE A 154 16.90 9.67 42.72
CA ILE A 154 17.13 10.24 41.39
C ILE A 154 17.14 11.76 41.55
N SER A 155 18.28 12.31 41.95
CA SER A 155 18.43 13.75 42.24
C SER A 155 18.41 14.63 40.98
N ASN A 156 18.82 14.11 39.82
CA ASN A 156 18.65 14.74 38.51
C ASN A 156 17.60 13.97 37.68
N PRO A 157 16.46 14.60 37.31
CA PRO A 157 15.44 14.00 36.43
C PRO A 157 15.95 13.49 35.08
N ASP A 158 17.06 14.01 34.54
CA ASP A 158 17.62 13.50 33.27
C ASP A 158 17.97 12.01 33.33
N PHE A 159 18.33 11.51 34.53
CA PHE A 159 18.63 10.10 34.77
C PHE A 159 17.41 9.26 35.11
N LEU A 160 16.19 9.82 35.14
CA LEU A 160 14.97 9.08 35.48
C LEU A 160 14.76 7.87 34.57
N ARG A 161 14.90 8.08 33.25
CA ARG A 161 14.72 7.02 32.25
C ARG A 161 15.71 5.87 32.44
N SER A 162 17.00 6.16 32.60
CA SER A 162 18.02 5.12 32.80
C SER A 162 17.90 4.44 34.17
N SER A 163 17.59 5.19 35.22
CA SER A 163 17.44 4.66 36.57
C SER A 163 16.24 3.72 36.70
N MET A 164 15.07 4.10 36.16
CA MET A 164 13.90 3.22 36.15
C MET A 164 14.09 2.04 35.19
N ALA A 165 14.65 2.25 34.00
CA ALA A 165 14.90 1.16 33.05
C ALA A 165 15.77 0.04 33.64
N SER A 166 16.71 0.35 34.55
CA SER A 166 17.59 -0.63 35.19
C SER A 166 16.91 -1.78 35.95
N TYR A 167 15.57 -1.77 36.10
CA TYR A 167 14.81 -2.85 36.74
C TYR A 167 15.05 -4.23 36.09
N TYR A 168 15.34 -4.30 34.77
CA TYR A 168 15.56 -5.57 34.08
C TYR A 168 16.79 -6.33 34.62
N ASN A 169 17.78 -5.65 35.22
CA ASN A 169 18.94 -6.28 35.87
C ASN A 169 18.54 -7.19 37.04
N ARG A 170 17.34 -7.02 37.63
CA ARG A 170 16.82 -7.90 38.68
C ARG A 170 16.28 -9.23 38.11
N PHE A 171 15.95 -9.24 36.82
CA PHE A 171 15.31 -10.35 36.11
C PHE A 171 16.22 -11.01 35.05
N SER A 172 17.47 -10.55 34.90
CA SER A 172 18.47 -11.25 34.09
C SER A 172 18.81 -12.58 34.75
N SER A 173 18.49 -13.70 34.09
CA SER A 173 18.92 -15.03 34.51
C SER A 173 20.44 -15.13 34.49
N SER A 174 21.00 -15.93 35.40
CA SER A 174 22.41 -16.34 35.36
C SER A 174 22.64 -17.57 34.47
N GLU A 175 21.59 -18.14 33.87
CA GLU A 175 21.71 -19.23 32.91
C GLU A 175 22.25 -18.69 31.57
N GLU A 176 23.26 -19.37 31.04
CA GLU A 176 23.82 -19.07 29.73
C GLU A 176 22.80 -19.42 28.63
N ILE A 177 22.07 -18.41 28.15
CA ILE A 177 21.22 -18.52 26.98
C ILE A 177 22.12 -18.63 25.75
N GLN A 178 22.34 -19.86 25.27
CA GLN A 178 23.22 -20.14 24.12
C GLN A 178 22.52 -19.99 22.76
N ASN A 179 21.19 -20.04 22.72
CA ASN A 179 20.41 -19.87 21.49
C ASN A 179 19.98 -18.40 21.31
N PRO A 180 20.08 -17.83 20.08
CA PRO A 180 19.67 -16.45 19.84
C PRO A 180 18.16 -16.26 20.06
N ILE A 181 17.81 -15.13 20.66
CA ILE A 181 16.42 -14.69 20.85
C ILE A 181 16.09 -13.69 19.76
N PHE A 182 15.05 -13.98 18.98
CA PHE A 182 14.50 -13.06 18.00
C PHE A 182 13.54 -12.08 18.69
N SER A 183 13.71 -10.79 18.43
CA SER A 183 12.72 -9.80 18.82
C SER A 183 11.40 -10.08 18.10
N VAL A 184 10.30 -9.65 18.73
CA VAL A 184 9.11 -9.36 17.94
C VAL A 184 9.51 -8.31 16.89
N PRO A 185 9.10 -8.44 15.61
CA PRO A 185 9.45 -7.39 14.66
C PRO A 185 8.89 -6.02 15.07
N TYR A 186 9.54 -4.97 14.62
CA TYR A 186 9.21 -3.59 14.93
C TYR A 186 9.70 -2.68 13.81
N GLN A 187 9.13 -1.48 13.72
CA GLN A 187 9.55 -0.53 12.70
C GLN A 187 10.93 0.04 13.07
N ASP A 188 11.90 -0.08 12.16
CA ASP A 188 13.23 0.49 12.33
C ASP A 188 13.16 2.03 12.47
N LEU A 189 13.92 2.55 13.43
CA LEU A 189 14.03 3.98 13.71
C LEU A 189 14.85 4.74 12.65
N PHE A 190 15.68 4.06 11.87
CA PHE A 190 16.43 4.65 10.76
C PHE A 190 15.69 4.58 9.41
N GLY A 191 14.50 3.97 9.37
CA GLY A 191 13.63 3.91 8.19
C GLY A 191 13.90 2.76 7.23
N ILE A 192 14.69 1.75 7.62
CA ILE A 192 14.99 0.57 6.80
C ILE A 192 13.72 -0.27 6.52
N GLY A 193 12.74 -0.24 7.43
CA GLY A 193 11.47 -0.97 7.30
C GLY A 193 11.15 -1.77 8.56
N LEU A 194 10.35 -2.83 8.41
CA LEU A 194 10.06 -3.77 9.49
C LEU A 194 11.28 -4.69 9.73
N ILE A 195 11.88 -4.61 10.91
CA ILE A 195 13.07 -5.40 11.29
C ILE A 195 12.81 -6.35 12.46
N THR A 196 13.63 -7.39 12.60
CA THR A 196 13.77 -8.18 13.82
C THR A 196 15.22 -8.18 14.29
N SER A 197 15.43 -8.03 15.59
CA SER A 197 16.76 -8.09 16.22
C SER A 197 17.02 -9.50 16.72
N ILE A 198 18.11 -10.10 16.26
CA ILE A 198 18.60 -11.42 16.65
C ILE A 198 19.64 -11.23 17.75
N CYS A 199 19.28 -11.53 19.00
CA CYS A 199 20.04 -11.10 20.19
C CYS A 199 20.55 -12.25 21.06
N LEU A 200 21.74 -12.08 21.64
CA LEU A 200 22.34 -12.97 22.64
C LEU A 200 22.85 -12.16 23.86
N PRO A 201 22.59 -12.59 25.10
CA PRO A 201 23.20 -11.97 26.28
C PRO A 201 24.69 -12.28 26.38
N VAL A 202 25.46 -11.31 26.85
CA VAL A 202 26.91 -11.44 27.08
C VAL A 202 27.16 -11.42 28.59
N TYR A 203 27.73 -12.49 29.12
CA TYR A 203 28.02 -12.64 30.56
C TYR A 203 29.52 -12.48 30.86
N LYS A 204 29.87 -12.09 32.09
CA LYS A 204 31.27 -12.09 32.55
C LYS A 204 31.79 -13.53 32.71
N PRO A 205 32.98 -13.87 32.18
CA PRO A 205 33.59 -15.18 32.40
C PRO A 205 33.71 -15.51 33.89
N GLY A 206 33.19 -16.68 34.28
CA GLY A 206 33.31 -17.20 35.65
C GLY A 206 32.40 -16.56 36.70
N GLY A 207 31.41 -15.73 36.32
CA GLY A 207 30.55 -15.04 37.29
C GLY A 207 29.05 -14.96 36.98
N GLY A 208 28.60 -15.31 35.76
CA GLY A 208 27.17 -15.28 35.39
C GLY A 208 26.51 -13.89 35.36
N GLU A 209 27.28 -12.81 35.57
CA GLU A 209 26.80 -11.43 35.58
C GLU A 209 26.63 -10.90 34.16
N LEU A 210 25.45 -10.39 33.83
CA LEU A 210 25.14 -9.80 32.53
C LEU A 210 25.95 -8.52 32.29
N VAL A 211 26.79 -8.51 31.25
CA VAL A 211 27.55 -7.35 30.77
C VAL A 211 26.70 -6.49 29.83
N GLY A 212 25.90 -7.14 28.98
CA GLY A 212 25.08 -6.49 27.96
C GLY A 212 24.46 -7.51 27.02
N VAL A 213 23.98 -7.05 25.87
CA VAL A 213 23.38 -7.89 24.83
C VAL A 213 24.02 -7.53 23.50
N ALA A 214 24.43 -8.53 22.73
CA ALA A 214 24.83 -8.36 21.34
C ALA A 214 23.64 -8.70 20.44
N CYS A 215 23.31 -7.84 19.48
CA CYS A 215 22.21 -8.05 18.54
C CYS A 215 22.68 -7.80 17.10
N SER A 216 22.06 -8.48 16.14
CA SER A 216 22.10 -8.12 14.72
C SER A 216 20.68 -7.91 14.23
N ASP A 217 20.43 -6.82 13.51
CA ASP A 217 19.13 -6.56 12.92
C ASP A 217 19.05 -7.17 11.51
N ALA A 218 17.88 -7.69 11.15
CA ALA A 218 17.55 -8.19 9.83
C ALA A 218 16.18 -7.69 9.42
N THR A 219 15.99 -7.32 8.15
CA THR A 219 14.67 -6.94 7.64
C THR A 219 13.78 -8.19 7.56
N VAL A 220 12.53 -8.08 8.00
CA VAL A 220 11.58 -9.20 7.96
C VAL A 220 11.33 -9.63 6.52
N SER A 221 11.32 -8.67 5.60
CA SER A 221 11.07 -8.91 4.18
C SER A 221 12.10 -9.84 3.55
N ASP A 222 13.39 -9.59 3.81
CA ASP A 222 14.52 -10.41 3.33
C ASP A 222 14.44 -11.84 3.91
N ILE A 223 14.45 -11.98 5.24
CA ILE A 223 14.46 -13.30 5.90
C ILE A 223 13.17 -14.12 5.71
N MET A 224 12.08 -13.50 5.20
CA MET A 224 10.81 -14.14 4.89
C MET A 224 10.47 -14.10 3.39
N SER A 225 11.45 -13.89 2.52
CA SER A 225 11.28 -13.79 1.06
C SER A 225 10.49 -14.96 0.48
N ASP A 226 10.94 -16.17 0.80
CA ASP A 226 10.48 -17.42 0.21
C ASP A 226 9.04 -17.74 0.62
N ILE A 227 8.62 -17.24 1.78
CA ILE A 227 7.26 -17.40 2.32
C ILE A 227 6.35 -16.32 1.74
N SER A 228 6.82 -15.07 1.70
CA SER A 228 6.06 -13.91 1.19
C SER A 228 5.80 -13.98 -0.32
N TYR A 229 6.72 -14.58 -1.07
CA TYR A 229 6.61 -14.83 -2.51
C TYR A 229 6.26 -16.30 -2.84
N PHE A 230 5.89 -17.13 -1.85
CA PHE A 230 5.45 -18.50 -2.08
C PHE A 230 4.19 -18.51 -2.95
N ARG A 231 4.33 -19.01 -4.19
CA ARG A 231 3.22 -19.23 -5.10
C ARG A 231 3.39 -20.59 -5.75
N GLN A 232 2.56 -21.55 -5.33
CA GLN A 232 2.47 -22.92 -5.86
C GLN A 232 1.02 -23.24 -6.26
N GLY A 233 0.45 -22.33 -7.06
CA GLY A 233 -0.94 -22.40 -7.52
C GLY A 233 -1.67 -21.04 -7.42
N GLU A 234 -2.99 -21.07 -7.55
CA GLU A 234 -3.88 -19.89 -7.44
C GLU A 234 -4.32 -19.65 -5.98
N LEU A 235 -4.33 -20.69 -5.14
CA LEU A 235 -4.93 -20.77 -3.81
C LEU A 235 -4.00 -21.43 -2.76
N SER A 236 -2.84 -21.97 -3.16
CA SER A 236 -1.78 -22.42 -2.25
C SER A 236 -1.01 -21.24 -1.66
N TYR A 237 -0.60 -21.34 -0.38
CA TYR A 237 0.18 -20.31 0.32
C TYR A 237 1.08 -20.92 1.41
N ALA A 238 1.91 -20.09 2.03
CA ALA A 238 2.67 -20.43 3.23
C ALA A 238 2.40 -19.41 4.35
N PHE A 239 2.59 -19.82 5.59
CA PHE A 239 2.50 -18.95 6.77
C PHE A 239 3.54 -19.33 7.83
N PHE A 240 3.85 -18.36 8.69
CA PHE A 240 4.93 -18.44 9.67
C PHE A 240 4.47 -17.96 11.05
N ILE A 241 4.70 -18.77 12.09
CA ILE A 241 4.30 -18.48 13.46
C ILE A 241 5.43 -18.74 14.45
N ASP A 242 5.34 -18.13 15.63
CA ASP A 242 6.14 -18.50 16.79
C ASP A 242 5.46 -19.55 17.68
N GLY A 243 6.21 -20.08 18.66
CA GLY A 243 5.73 -21.05 19.64
C GLY A 243 4.58 -20.58 20.55
N THR A 244 4.17 -19.31 20.47
CA THR A 244 2.97 -18.79 21.15
C THR A 244 1.75 -18.70 20.22
N GLY A 245 1.92 -18.98 18.92
CA GLY A 245 0.89 -18.83 17.89
C GLY A 245 0.82 -17.44 17.27
N ARG A 246 1.75 -16.53 17.56
CA ARG A 246 1.77 -15.20 16.94
C ARG A 246 2.19 -15.35 15.48
N THR A 247 1.34 -14.87 14.57
CA THR A 247 1.63 -14.87 13.14
C THR A 247 2.61 -13.76 12.79
N LEU A 248 3.68 -14.10 12.06
CA LEU A 248 4.60 -13.13 11.48
C LEU A 248 4.35 -12.91 9.98
N ILE A 249 3.99 -13.98 9.25
CA ILE A 249 3.65 -13.94 7.82
C ILE A 249 2.41 -14.78 7.57
N HIS A 250 1.43 -14.22 6.85
CA HIS A 250 0.24 -14.92 6.36
C HIS A 250 -0.40 -14.10 5.22
N PRO A 251 -1.02 -14.70 4.18
CA PRO A 251 -1.65 -13.95 3.08
C PRO A 251 -2.85 -13.05 3.45
N LEU A 252 -3.26 -13.07 4.72
CA LEU A 252 -4.35 -12.26 5.27
C LEU A 252 -3.84 -11.09 6.13
N LEU A 253 -2.51 -10.92 6.19
CA LEU A 253 -1.83 -9.81 6.85
C LEU A 253 -1.00 -9.04 5.81
N PRO A 254 -0.76 -7.72 6.00
CA PRO A 254 0.08 -6.94 5.11
C PRO A 254 1.46 -7.57 4.90
N LEU A 255 2.01 -7.44 3.69
CA LEU A 255 3.39 -7.85 3.40
C LEU A 255 4.35 -6.98 4.23
N PRO A 256 5.51 -7.50 4.68
CA PRO A 256 6.48 -6.74 5.47
C PRO A 256 6.81 -5.35 4.91
N ASP A 257 6.99 -5.21 3.59
CA ASP A 257 7.31 -3.94 2.92
C ASP A 257 6.15 -2.93 2.86
N SER A 258 4.92 -3.38 3.15
CA SER A 258 3.73 -2.52 3.17
C SER A 258 3.42 -1.95 4.56
N VAL A 259 4.08 -2.47 5.60
CA VAL A 259 3.90 -2.05 7.00
C VAL A 259 4.68 -0.75 7.25
N LYS A 260 3.97 0.34 7.60
CA LYS A 260 4.55 1.67 7.87
C LYS A 260 4.65 2.02 9.37
N ASP A 261 3.95 1.29 10.23
CA ASP A 261 3.79 1.49 11.67
C ASP A 261 4.02 0.14 12.38
N ASP A 262 4.35 0.11 13.68
CA ASP A 262 4.50 -1.16 14.44
C ASP A 262 3.26 -2.07 14.28
N PRO A 263 3.40 -3.30 13.75
CA PRO A 263 2.25 -4.10 13.31
C PRO A 263 1.46 -4.73 14.46
N ILE A 264 0.19 -5.01 14.18
CA ILE A 264 -0.70 -5.73 15.10
C ILE A 264 -0.50 -7.23 14.91
N TYR A 265 0.09 -7.88 15.90
CA TYR A 265 0.27 -9.34 15.90
C TYR A 265 -1.04 -10.06 16.18
N VAL A 266 -1.58 -10.66 15.12
CA VAL A 266 -2.75 -11.54 15.15
C VAL A 266 -2.29 -12.96 15.54
N ASN A 267 -3.05 -13.65 16.38
CA ASN A 267 -2.83 -15.08 16.62
C ASN A 267 -3.34 -15.88 15.42
N ILE A 268 -2.58 -16.89 14.99
CA ILE A 268 -2.90 -17.74 13.84
C ILE A 268 -4.28 -18.38 13.93
N GLU A 269 -4.79 -18.64 15.15
CA GLU A 269 -6.15 -19.15 15.39
C GLU A 269 -7.27 -18.23 14.87
N HIS A 270 -7.00 -16.94 14.66
CA HIS A 270 -7.95 -15.99 14.06
C HIS A 270 -7.86 -15.94 12.52
N LEU A 271 -6.83 -16.54 11.92
CA LEU A 271 -6.63 -16.60 10.46
C LEU A 271 -6.99 -18.00 9.93
N GLU A 272 -6.52 -19.02 10.63
CA GLU A 272 -6.70 -20.45 10.36
C GLU A 272 -7.73 -21.05 11.31
N ARG A 273 -9.01 -20.76 11.07
CA ARG A 273 -10.10 -21.01 12.03
C ARG A 273 -10.70 -22.43 12.00
N SER A 274 -10.41 -23.22 10.97
CA SER A 274 -11.09 -24.51 10.82
C SER A 274 -10.74 -25.44 11.99
N SER A 275 -11.73 -26.23 12.44
CA SER A 275 -11.55 -27.12 13.60
C SER A 275 -10.40 -28.14 13.46
N SER A 276 -10.02 -28.50 12.22
CA SER A 276 -8.83 -29.31 11.94
C SER A 276 -7.53 -28.51 12.05
N ALA A 277 -7.51 -27.24 11.64
CA ALA A 277 -6.32 -26.40 11.75
C ALA A 277 -5.86 -26.19 13.20
N THR A 278 -6.76 -26.25 14.18
CA THR A 278 -6.40 -26.21 15.61
C THR A 278 -5.34 -27.26 15.98
N ASN A 279 -5.47 -28.50 15.49
CA ASN A 279 -4.49 -29.56 15.77
C ASN A 279 -3.13 -29.28 15.12
N VAL A 280 -3.15 -28.73 13.91
CA VAL A 280 -1.94 -28.28 13.18
C VAL A 280 -1.24 -27.17 13.96
N ILE A 281 -1.98 -26.14 14.37
CA ILE A 281 -1.48 -24.99 15.12
C ILE A 281 -0.85 -25.42 16.45
N GLU A 282 -1.53 -26.26 17.25
CA GLU A 282 -0.97 -26.75 18.51
C GLU A 282 0.27 -27.63 18.28
N SER A 283 0.31 -28.43 17.22
CA SER A 283 1.50 -29.20 16.80
C SER A 283 2.67 -28.28 16.42
N MET A 284 2.40 -27.18 15.70
CA MET A 284 3.39 -26.17 15.32
C MET A 284 3.92 -25.38 16.52
N LYS A 285 3.06 -24.98 17.46
CA LYS A 285 3.45 -24.25 18.68
C LYS A 285 4.47 -25.01 19.52
N ILE A 286 4.33 -26.33 19.61
CA ILE A 286 5.27 -27.22 20.33
C ILE A 286 6.41 -27.77 19.45
N GLY A 287 6.64 -27.19 18.28
CA GLY A 287 7.80 -27.48 17.43
C GLY A 287 7.80 -28.87 16.78
N LYS A 288 6.64 -29.48 16.53
CA LYS A 288 6.56 -30.78 15.81
C LYS A 288 6.50 -30.60 14.30
N THR A 289 6.91 -31.64 13.59
CA THR A 289 6.69 -31.81 12.14
C THR A 289 5.42 -32.62 11.92
N GLY A 290 4.65 -32.30 10.88
CA GLY A 290 3.51 -33.10 10.48
C GLY A 290 2.94 -32.75 9.10
N ASN A 291 1.89 -33.48 8.75
CA ASN A 291 0.99 -33.15 7.66
C ASN A 291 -0.45 -33.50 8.04
N GLU A 292 -1.42 -32.83 7.42
CA GLU A 292 -2.84 -33.11 7.57
C GLU A 292 -3.59 -32.71 6.30
N THR A 293 -4.80 -33.21 6.08
CA THR A 293 -5.61 -32.86 4.91
C THR A 293 -7.06 -32.67 5.30
N PHE A 294 -7.59 -31.47 5.03
CA PHE A 294 -8.96 -31.07 5.37
C PHE A 294 -9.45 -29.94 4.46
N TYR A 295 -10.75 -29.67 4.50
CA TYR A 295 -11.32 -28.48 3.85
C TYR A 295 -11.01 -27.24 4.69
N SER A 296 -10.33 -26.26 4.09
CA SER A 296 -10.08 -24.96 4.70
C SER A 296 -10.54 -23.83 3.78
N LYS A 297 -10.72 -22.63 4.34
CA LYS A 297 -11.23 -21.48 3.61
C LYS A 297 -10.11 -20.71 2.92
N ARG A 298 -10.43 -20.09 1.80
CA ARG A 298 -9.60 -19.10 1.10
C ARG A 298 -10.40 -17.82 0.95
N THR A 299 -9.87 -16.71 1.44
CA THR A 299 -10.30 -15.37 1.01
C THR A 299 -9.71 -15.11 -0.37
N VAL A 300 -10.56 -14.77 -1.33
CA VAL A 300 -10.18 -14.34 -2.68
C VAL A 300 -10.62 -12.89 -2.85
N PRO A 301 -9.70 -11.94 -3.11
CA PRO A 301 -10.06 -10.55 -3.35
C PRO A 301 -10.81 -10.41 -4.68
N LEU A 302 -11.90 -9.65 -4.70
CA LEU A 302 -12.72 -9.47 -5.91
C LEU A 302 -12.17 -8.43 -6.89
N GLY A 303 -11.12 -7.69 -6.51
CA GLY A 303 -10.52 -6.65 -7.33
C GLY A 303 -9.68 -5.71 -6.48
N ASN A 304 -10.07 -4.44 -6.41
CA ASN A 304 -9.57 -3.51 -5.39
C ASN A 304 -10.09 -3.96 -4.02
N MET A 305 -9.17 -4.39 -3.16
CA MET A 305 -9.48 -5.10 -1.92
C MET A 305 -10.23 -4.24 -0.89
N LEU A 306 -10.05 -2.92 -0.94
CA LEU A 306 -10.74 -1.99 -0.06
C LEU A 306 -12.18 -1.71 -0.54
N TYR A 307 -12.41 -1.68 -1.85
CA TYR A 307 -13.64 -1.15 -2.43
C TYR A 307 -14.62 -2.24 -2.92
N GLU A 308 -14.11 -3.37 -3.40
CA GLU A 308 -14.89 -4.45 -4.02
C GLU A 308 -15.08 -5.66 -3.07
N GLY A 309 -14.32 -5.71 -1.97
CA GLY A 309 -14.40 -6.78 -0.98
C GLY A 309 -13.86 -8.12 -1.48
N ILE A 310 -14.43 -9.21 -0.94
CA ILE A 310 -13.86 -10.57 -1.02
C ILE A 310 -14.94 -11.63 -1.30
N GLU A 311 -14.48 -12.81 -1.72
CA GLU A 311 -15.25 -14.06 -1.74
C GLU A 311 -14.52 -15.13 -0.94
N THR A 312 -15.25 -16.04 -0.28
CA THR A 312 -14.65 -17.19 0.42
C THR A 312 -14.89 -18.50 -0.31
N LYS A 313 -13.83 -19.24 -0.65
CA LYS A 313 -13.90 -20.59 -1.27
C LYS A 313 -13.46 -21.67 -0.27
N ASN A 314 -14.19 -22.78 -0.20
CA ASN A 314 -13.80 -23.96 0.59
C ASN A 314 -12.95 -24.88 -0.30
N ILE A 315 -11.69 -25.13 0.08
CA ILE A 315 -10.72 -25.87 -0.72
C ILE A 315 -10.21 -27.07 0.07
N LEU A 316 -10.20 -28.27 -0.55
CA LEU A 316 -9.50 -29.42 0.01
C LEU A 316 -8.00 -29.10 0.01
N SER A 317 -7.40 -29.11 1.20
CA SER A 317 -6.09 -28.52 1.45
C SER A 317 -5.19 -29.49 2.18
N HIS A 318 -3.94 -29.55 1.74
CA HIS A 318 -2.86 -30.33 2.35
C HIS A 318 -1.94 -29.38 3.12
N TYR A 319 -1.93 -29.51 4.44
CA TYR A 319 -1.06 -28.74 5.33
C TYR A 319 0.21 -29.55 5.56
N TYR A 320 1.37 -28.92 5.44
CA TYR A 320 2.68 -29.49 5.76
C TYR A 320 3.44 -28.50 6.64
N TRP A 321 3.86 -28.90 7.83
CA TRP A 321 4.53 -28.00 8.78
C TRP A 321 5.79 -28.60 9.38
N LYS A 322 6.74 -27.72 9.70
CA LYS A 322 8.02 -28.05 10.36
C LYS A 322 8.48 -26.91 11.27
N PRO A 323 9.19 -27.21 12.37
CA PRO A 323 9.93 -26.21 13.13
C PRO A 323 11.11 -25.69 12.31
N VAL A 324 11.46 -24.42 12.51
CA VAL A 324 12.69 -23.81 11.99
C VAL A 324 13.82 -24.11 12.97
N SER A 325 14.89 -24.73 12.47
CA SER A 325 16.02 -25.20 13.28
C SER A 325 16.58 -24.12 14.20
N GLN A 326 16.87 -24.50 15.45
CA GLN A 326 17.47 -23.62 16.49
C GLN A 326 16.64 -22.37 16.85
N SER A 327 15.33 -22.38 16.58
CA SER A 327 14.42 -21.29 16.93
C SER A 327 13.14 -21.80 17.59
N ASN A 328 12.28 -20.88 18.04
CA ASN A 328 10.91 -21.17 18.48
C ASN A 328 9.87 -20.98 17.37
N PHE A 329 10.27 -20.92 16.09
CA PHE A 329 9.37 -20.71 14.97
C PHE A 329 8.97 -22.00 14.25
N SER A 330 7.81 -21.98 13.62
CA SER A 330 7.31 -23.04 12.74
C SER A 330 6.75 -22.44 11.46
N VAL A 331 7.08 -23.06 10.33
CA VAL A 331 6.54 -22.73 9.00
C VAL A 331 5.52 -23.79 8.58
N CYS A 332 4.43 -23.36 7.94
CA CYS A 332 3.48 -24.25 7.28
C CYS A 332 3.30 -23.84 5.82
N ILE A 333 3.22 -24.85 4.96
CA ILE A 333 2.82 -24.73 3.55
C ILE A 333 1.44 -25.37 3.42
N VAL A 334 0.52 -24.64 2.79
CA VAL A 334 -0.86 -25.06 2.53
C VAL A 334 -1.07 -25.17 1.04
N VAL A 335 -1.23 -26.40 0.54
CA VAL A 335 -1.41 -26.70 -0.89
C VAL A 335 -2.86 -27.07 -1.18
N GLY A 336 -3.47 -26.50 -2.23
CA GLY A 336 -4.78 -26.94 -2.70
C GLY A 336 -4.70 -28.25 -3.49
N ASP A 337 -5.63 -29.18 -3.30
CA ASP A 337 -5.68 -30.51 -3.98
C ASP A 337 -5.63 -30.44 -5.52
N ASN A 338 -6.10 -29.33 -6.10
CA ASN A 338 -6.09 -29.08 -7.55
C ASN A 338 -5.13 -27.95 -7.98
N ASP A 339 -4.40 -27.37 -7.03
CA ASP A 339 -3.37 -26.38 -7.31
C ASP A 339 -2.11 -27.10 -7.78
N LYS A 340 -1.73 -26.82 -9.02
CA LYS A 340 -0.51 -27.35 -9.65
C LYS A 340 0.35 -26.15 -10.07
N GLN A 341 1.42 -26.40 -10.81
CA GLN A 341 1.98 -25.41 -11.71
C GLN A 341 2.28 -26.09 -13.04
N PRO A 342 1.78 -25.56 -14.18
CA PRO A 342 2.09 -26.12 -15.47
C PRO A 342 3.54 -25.76 -15.82
N ILE A 343 4.41 -26.76 -15.81
CA ILE A 343 5.74 -26.64 -16.41
C ILE A 343 5.54 -26.75 -17.91
N LEU A 344 5.63 -25.61 -18.60
CA LEU A 344 5.58 -25.57 -20.06
C LEU A 344 6.81 -26.29 -20.64
N ASP A 345 6.62 -27.04 -21.73
CA ASP A 345 7.73 -27.63 -22.48
C ASP A 345 8.70 -26.52 -22.96
N PRO A 346 10.03 -26.72 -22.89
CA PRO A 346 11.02 -25.73 -23.32
C PRO A 346 10.79 -25.26 -24.76
N GLN A 347 10.40 -23.99 -24.91
CA GLN A 347 10.13 -23.41 -26.23
C GLN A 347 11.40 -22.92 -26.93
N THR A 348 11.40 -22.94 -28.26
CA THR A 348 12.51 -22.39 -29.06
C THR A 348 12.42 -20.87 -29.08
N VAL A 349 13.15 -20.23 -28.18
CA VAL A 349 13.20 -18.77 -28.08
C VAL A 349 13.87 -18.17 -29.31
N THR A 350 13.23 -17.17 -29.91
CA THR A 350 13.79 -16.43 -31.07
C THR A 350 14.37 -15.09 -30.60
N GLN A 351 15.41 -14.59 -31.27
CA GLN A 351 16.02 -13.30 -30.90
C GLN A 351 15.01 -12.14 -30.94
N ASP A 352 14.02 -12.21 -31.83
CA ASP A 352 12.94 -11.23 -31.97
C ASP A 352 11.90 -11.22 -30.85
N SER A 353 11.83 -12.29 -30.03
CA SER A 353 10.73 -12.51 -29.09
C SER A 353 10.80 -11.69 -27.80
N PHE A 354 11.95 -11.10 -27.51
CA PHE A 354 12.22 -10.38 -26.27
C PHE A 354 12.86 -9.02 -26.54
N VAL A 355 12.23 -7.97 -26.00
CA VAL A 355 12.77 -6.61 -25.89
C VAL A 355 12.50 -6.19 -24.45
N TYR A 356 13.52 -5.79 -23.70
CA TYR A 356 13.33 -5.40 -22.31
C TYR A 356 12.72 -3.99 -22.22
N HIS A 357 11.91 -3.71 -21.19
CA HIS A 357 11.21 -2.42 -21.03
C HIS A 357 12.13 -1.21 -20.83
N ARG A 358 13.40 -1.42 -20.49
CA ARG A 358 14.44 -0.38 -20.32
C ARG A 358 14.93 0.15 -21.66
N LEU A 359 14.06 0.87 -22.36
CA LEU A 359 14.32 1.49 -23.67
C LEU A 359 15.42 2.58 -23.63
N ASP A 360 15.86 2.99 -22.45
CA ASP A 360 17.04 3.82 -22.22
C ASP A 360 18.36 3.04 -22.39
N TYR A 361 18.35 1.73 -22.22
CA TYR A 361 19.52 0.85 -22.37
C TYR A 361 19.44 -0.10 -23.57
N THR A 362 18.23 -0.56 -23.94
CA THR A 362 17.94 -1.46 -25.05
C THR A 362 17.63 -0.68 -26.33
N THR A 363 18.42 -0.88 -27.39
CA THR A 363 18.17 -0.27 -28.70
C THR A 363 17.19 -1.10 -29.52
N VAL A 364 15.98 -0.58 -29.76
CA VAL A 364 15.01 -1.17 -30.69
C VAL A 364 15.24 -0.61 -32.09
N GLU A 365 15.34 -1.48 -33.11
CA GLU A 365 15.32 -1.03 -34.50
C GLU A 365 13.91 -0.55 -34.86
N GLY A 366 13.75 0.75 -35.09
CA GLY A 366 12.45 1.34 -35.40
C GLY A 366 12.37 2.84 -35.16
N SER A 367 11.13 3.32 -35.11
CA SER A 367 10.75 4.70 -34.79
C SER A 367 10.41 4.84 -33.30
N ASN A 368 11.26 5.55 -32.56
CA ASN A 368 10.89 6.05 -31.23
C ASN A 368 9.73 7.04 -31.39
N CYS A 369 8.74 6.94 -30.52
CA CYS A 369 7.53 7.73 -30.59
C CYS A 369 7.03 8.09 -29.19
N ARG A 370 6.16 9.10 -29.13
CA ARG A 370 5.46 9.53 -27.94
C ARG A 370 4.13 8.77 -27.83
N HIS A 371 3.93 8.01 -26.75
CA HIS A 371 2.62 7.44 -26.43
C HIS A 371 2.09 8.18 -25.20
N PHE A 372 1.19 9.14 -25.43
CA PHE A 372 0.68 10.05 -24.39
C PHE A 372 1.79 10.81 -23.65
N THR A 373 2.08 10.52 -22.38
CA THR A 373 3.22 11.12 -21.63
C THR A 373 4.44 10.21 -21.54
N ARG A 374 4.46 9.08 -22.26
CA ARG A 374 5.54 8.07 -22.22
C ARG A 374 6.43 8.12 -23.46
N PHE A 375 7.73 7.91 -23.27
CA PHE A 375 8.66 7.53 -24.32
C PHE A 375 8.45 6.05 -24.67
N GLY A 376 8.36 5.73 -25.97
CA GLY A 376 8.09 4.37 -26.39
C GLY A 376 8.37 4.06 -27.85
N THR A 377 7.92 2.89 -28.27
CA THR A 377 7.95 2.40 -29.65
C THR A 377 6.66 1.67 -29.99
N LYS A 378 6.17 1.87 -31.21
CA LYS A 378 5.08 1.08 -31.82
C LYS A 378 5.59 -0.18 -32.53
N ASP A 379 6.90 -0.28 -32.73
CA ASP A 379 7.50 -1.28 -33.63
C ASP A 379 7.75 -2.63 -32.93
N LYS A 380 7.67 -2.70 -31.59
CA LYS A 380 7.78 -3.92 -30.77
C LYS A 380 6.92 -3.80 -29.49
N SER A 381 6.52 -4.95 -28.94
CA SER A 381 6.10 -5.08 -27.55
C SER A 381 7.32 -5.16 -26.64
N VAL A 382 7.22 -4.66 -25.41
CA VAL A 382 8.27 -4.82 -24.39
C VAL A 382 7.89 -5.87 -23.36
N VAL A 383 8.90 -6.41 -22.69
CA VAL A 383 8.76 -7.31 -21.55
C VAL A 383 9.41 -6.68 -20.32
N MET A 384 8.66 -6.67 -19.21
CA MET A 384 9.16 -6.42 -17.87
C MET A 384 9.16 -7.75 -17.09
N LEU A 385 10.17 -7.89 -16.22
CA LEU A 385 10.29 -8.97 -15.25
C LEU A 385 9.96 -8.38 -13.88
N THR A 386 8.84 -8.76 -13.28
CA THR A 386 8.48 -8.29 -11.93
C THR A 386 9.27 -9.07 -10.87
N PRO A 387 9.26 -8.68 -9.58
CA PRO A 387 9.99 -9.41 -8.54
C PRO A 387 9.63 -10.90 -8.47
N GLY A 388 8.41 -11.27 -8.88
CA GLY A 388 7.96 -12.66 -8.99
C GLY A 388 8.75 -13.52 -9.98
N ALA A 389 9.47 -12.93 -10.93
CA ALA A 389 10.27 -13.64 -11.94
C ALA A 389 11.63 -14.14 -11.44
N PHE A 390 12.12 -13.58 -10.33
CA PHE A 390 13.45 -13.87 -9.79
C PHE A 390 13.39 -14.99 -8.73
N LEU A 391 14.51 -15.69 -8.58
CA LEU A 391 14.72 -16.63 -7.46
C LEU A 391 14.84 -15.89 -6.13
N GLU A 392 15.42 -14.68 -6.15
CA GLU A 392 15.60 -13.80 -4.99
C GLU A 392 14.91 -12.43 -5.25
N PRO A 393 13.59 -12.30 -5.01
CA PRO A 393 12.83 -11.09 -5.34
C PRO A 393 13.34 -9.81 -4.67
N PHE A 394 13.91 -9.92 -3.47
CA PHE A 394 14.42 -8.77 -2.71
C PHE A 394 15.72 -8.22 -3.27
N ASN A 395 16.66 -9.09 -3.66
CA ASN A 395 17.92 -8.69 -4.29
C ASN A 395 17.68 -7.94 -5.62
N TYR A 396 16.60 -8.27 -6.35
CA TYR A 396 16.16 -7.48 -7.52
C TYR A 396 15.63 -6.09 -7.14
N LEU A 397 14.79 -6.01 -6.10
CA LEU A 397 14.18 -4.74 -5.66
C LEU A 397 15.22 -3.76 -5.08
N ASP A 398 16.19 -4.24 -4.30
CA ASP A 398 17.19 -3.41 -3.62
C ASP A 398 18.29 -2.88 -4.56
N VAL A 399 18.64 -3.61 -5.63
CA VAL A 399 19.77 -3.26 -6.51
C VAL A 399 19.31 -2.62 -7.82
N ASP A 400 19.78 -1.41 -8.12
CA ASP A 400 19.44 -0.72 -9.37
C ASP A 400 19.89 -1.46 -10.64
N GLU A 401 19.00 -1.50 -11.62
CA GLU A 401 19.24 -2.15 -12.91
C GLU A 401 20.28 -1.37 -13.72
N THR A 402 21.37 -2.05 -14.05
CA THR A 402 22.42 -1.52 -14.92
C THR A 402 22.34 -2.11 -16.32
N LYS A 403 22.88 -1.41 -17.33
CA LYS A 403 23.03 -1.94 -18.69
C LYS A 403 23.65 -3.34 -18.74
N ALA A 404 24.62 -3.62 -17.86
CA ALA A 404 25.28 -4.92 -17.78
C ALA A 404 24.39 -6.04 -17.22
N MET A 405 23.41 -5.72 -16.37
CA MET A 405 22.38 -6.68 -15.92
C MET A 405 21.37 -6.93 -17.05
N ILE A 406 20.94 -5.86 -17.72
CA ILE A 406 19.97 -5.93 -18.83
C ILE A 406 20.53 -6.78 -19.98
N THR A 407 21.78 -6.60 -20.37
CA THR A 407 22.42 -7.47 -21.39
C THR A 407 22.45 -8.94 -20.97
N LYS A 408 22.59 -9.27 -19.67
CA LYS A 408 22.47 -10.67 -19.21
C LYS A 408 21.03 -11.19 -19.31
N TYR A 409 20.03 -10.38 -18.99
CA TYR A 409 18.62 -10.73 -19.18
C TYR A 409 18.33 -10.97 -20.67
N GLU A 410 18.76 -10.07 -21.55
CA GLU A 410 18.64 -10.21 -23.01
C GLU A 410 19.35 -11.46 -23.53
N ASP A 411 20.61 -11.71 -23.15
CA ASP A 411 21.37 -12.86 -23.65
C ASP A 411 20.75 -14.20 -23.20
N PHE A 412 20.25 -14.28 -21.97
CA PHE A 412 19.53 -15.46 -21.47
C PHE A 412 18.17 -15.63 -22.17
N LEU A 413 17.34 -14.58 -22.17
CA LEU A 413 15.95 -14.59 -22.67
C LEU A 413 15.82 -14.44 -24.19
N THR A 414 16.93 -14.34 -24.95
CA THR A 414 16.95 -14.49 -26.41
C THR A 414 17.65 -15.78 -26.87
N GLY A 415 18.06 -16.65 -25.93
CA GLY A 415 18.75 -17.91 -26.22
C GLY A 415 20.23 -17.78 -26.60
N LYS A 416 20.81 -16.57 -26.59
CA LYS A 416 22.24 -16.34 -26.90
C LYS A 416 23.17 -16.97 -25.86
N ASN A 417 22.77 -16.99 -24.58
CA ASN A 417 23.54 -17.57 -23.48
C ASN A 417 22.64 -18.19 -22.40
N VAL A 418 21.98 -19.31 -22.73
CA VAL A 418 21.09 -20.04 -21.81
C VAL A 418 21.83 -20.66 -20.60
N LEU A 419 23.15 -20.84 -20.68
CA LEU A 419 23.94 -21.45 -19.60
C LEU A 419 24.16 -20.50 -18.40
N ASN A 420 24.07 -19.18 -18.61
CA ASN A 420 24.28 -18.17 -17.58
C ASN A 420 22.95 -17.56 -17.13
N ASN A 421 22.13 -18.33 -16.40
CA ASN A 421 20.89 -17.81 -15.80
C ASN A 421 21.21 -16.66 -14.82
N PRO A 422 20.67 -15.44 -15.03
CA PRO A 422 20.95 -14.26 -14.21
C PRO A 422 20.08 -14.17 -12.92
N GLY A 423 19.69 -15.31 -12.34
CA GLY A 423 18.85 -15.39 -11.13
C GLY A 423 17.34 -15.45 -11.40
N LEU A 424 16.93 -15.81 -12.62
CA LEU A 424 15.52 -15.95 -13.02
C LEU A 424 15.00 -17.38 -12.75
N LYS A 425 13.69 -17.50 -12.55
CA LYS A 425 13.01 -18.81 -12.53
C LYS A 425 13.06 -19.46 -13.91
N GLU A 426 13.15 -20.79 -13.96
CA GLU A 426 13.25 -21.54 -15.23
C GLU A 426 12.03 -21.35 -16.14
N SER A 427 10.84 -21.13 -15.56
CA SER A 427 9.59 -20.91 -16.30
C SER A 427 9.58 -19.65 -17.17
N ILE A 428 10.40 -18.65 -16.84
CA ILE A 428 10.40 -17.32 -17.47
C ILE A 428 10.69 -17.39 -18.97
N LEU A 429 11.59 -18.27 -19.40
CA LEU A 429 11.87 -18.51 -20.83
C LEU A 429 10.61 -18.90 -21.61
N ASN A 430 9.79 -19.77 -21.03
CA ASN A 430 8.55 -20.23 -21.65
C ASN A 430 7.48 -19.13 -21.62
N SER A 431 7.34 -18.40 -20.51
CA SER A 431 6.41 -17.28 -20.37
C SER A 431 6.74 -16.13 -21.35
N VAL A 432 8.01 -15.83 -21.58
CA VAL A 432 8.45 -14.87 -22.63
C VAL A 432 8.08 -15.38 -24.02
N SER A 433 8.41 -16.63 -24.35
CA SER A 433 8.15 -17.23 -25.67
C SER A 433 6.65 -17.36 -25.97
N SER A 434 5.86 -17.89 -25.03
CA SER A 434 4.42 -18.14 -25.22
C SER A 434 3.57 -16.86 -25.26
N THR A 435 4.04 -15.74 -24.73
CA THR A 435 3.34 -14.44 -24.85
C THR A 435 3.69 -13.68 -26.13
N TYR A 436 4.81 -13.98 -26.79
CA TYR A 436 5.26 -13.27 -27.99
C TYR A 436 4.27 -13.27 -29.17
N PRO A 437 3.55 -14.36 -29.49
CA PRO A 437 2.57 -14.37 -30.60
C PRO A 437 1.46 -13.32 -30.51
N ALA A 438 1.21 -12.74 -29.34
CA ALA A 438 0.25 -11.65 -29.19
C ALA A 438 0.68 -10.38 -29.95
N GLU A 439 1.98 -10.13 -30.10
CA GLU A 439 2.51 -8.92 -30.75
C GLU A 439 2.06 -8.81 -32.22
N SER A 440 2.07 -9.92 -32.96
CA SER A 440 1.66 -9.90 -34.39
C SER A 440 0.17 -9.61 -34.55
N ILE A 441 -0.66 -10.08 -33.61
CA ILE A 441 -2.11 -9.83 -33.55
C ILE A 441 -2.37 -8.35 -33.21
N TRP A 442 -1.63 -7.79 -32.25
CA TRP A 442 -1.75 -6.39 -31.86
C TRP A 442 -1.30 -5.43 -32.97
N LYS A 443 -0.25 -5.78 -33.72
CA LYS A 443 0.23 -5.03 -34.89
C LYS A 443 -0.70 -5.13 -36.11
N SER A 444 -1.29 -6.29 -36.39
CA SER A 444 -2.21 -6.44 -37.53
C SER A 444 -3.55 -5.72 -37.34
N SER A 445 -3.79 -5.19 -36.15
CA SER A 445 -5.04 -4.53 -35.74
C SER A 445 -4.90 -3.01 -35.70
N GLU A 446 -4.25 -2.39 -36.69
CA GLU A 446 -3.98 -0.94 -36.73
C GLU A 446 -5.26 -0.09 -36.57
N GLU A 447 -6.39 -0.50 -37.13
CA GLU A 447 -7.68 0.20 -36.97
C GLU A 447 -8.12 0.28 -35.49
N LEU A 448 -7.76 -0.71 -34.67
CA LEU A 448 -8.04 -0.71 -33.23
C LEU A 448 -7.08 0.20 -32.45
N SER A 449 -5.99 0.68 -33.06
CA SER A 449 -5.04 1.60 -32.40
C SER A 449 -5.64 2.98 -32.16
N GLU A 450 -6.69 3.36 -32.89
CA GLU A 450 -7.38 4.63 -32.66
C GLU A 450 -8.07 4.68 -31.29
N PHE A 451 -8.53 3.56 -30.72
CA PHE A 451 -9.32 3.53 -29.47
C PHE A 451 -8.76 2.63 -28.35
N VAL A 452 -7.90 1.66 -28.67
CA VAL A 452 -7.24 0.80 -27.68
C VAL A 452 -5.87 1.37 -27.31
N VAL A 453 -5.78 1.87 -26.09
CA VAL A 453 -4.64 2.60 -25.52
C VAL A 453 -3.50 1.66 -25.15
N TRP A 454 -3.81 0.60 -24.41
CA TRP A 454 -2.85 -0.37 -23.87
C TRP A 454 -3.31 -1.80 -24.17
N ARG A 455 -2.36 -2.70 -24.43
CA ARG A 455 -2.58 -4.15 -24.62
C ARG A 455 -1.47 -4.88 -23.86
N TYR A 456 -1.83 -5.83 -23.00
CA TYR A 456 -0.85 -6.48 -22.15
C TYR A 456 -1.21 -7.89 -21.73
N ILE A 457 -0.19 -8.66 -21.36
CA ILE A 457 -0.33 -10.00 -20.76
C ILE A 457 0.58 -10.06 -19.54
N GLY A 458 -0.01 -10.32 -18.37
CA GLY A 458 0.72 -10.63 -17.13
C GLY A 458 0.63 -12.12 -16.82
N THR A 459 1.77 -12.79 -16.63
CA THR A 459 1.82 -14.23 -16.30
C THR A 459 1.89 -14.46 -14.78
N ALA A 460 1.51 -15.66 -14.33
CA ALA A 460 1.53 -16.00 -12.90
C ALA A 460 2.94 -16.02 -12.28
N ASP A 461 3.98 -16.19 -13.10
CA ASP A 461 5.39 -16.26 -12.72
C ASP A 461 6.16 -14.93 -12.88
N GLY A 462 5.49 -13.82 -13.22
CA GLY A 462 6.10 -12.48 -13.16
C GLY A 462 6.58 -11.88 -14.50
N VAL A 463 6.19 -12.44 -15.64
CA VAL A 463 6.42 -11.80 -16.95
C VAL A 463 5.25 -10.87 -17.27
N MET A 464 5.55 -9.60 -17.57
CA MET A 464 4.58 -8.61 -18.05
C MET A 464 4.97 -8.18 -19.47
N ARG A 465 4.16 -8.50 -20.47
CA ARG A 465 4.33 -8.02 -21.85
C ARG A 465 3.36 -6.86 -22.12
N LEU A 466 3.85 -5.76 -22.68
CA LEU A 466 3.09 -4.51 -22.92
C LEU A 466 3.26 -4.00 -24.36
N TYR A 467 2.17 -3.50 -24.96
CA TYR A 467 2.15 -2.87 -26.28
C TYR A 467 1.17 -1.67 -26.35
N PRO A 468 1.56 -0.51 -26.91
CA PRO A 468 2.89 -0.17 -27.42
C PRO A 468 4.00 -0.27 -26.36
N GLY A 469 5.25 -0.44 -26.80
CA GLY A 469 6.38 -0.64 -25.91
C GLY A 469 6.76 0.64 -25.18
N VAL A 470 6.68 0.65 -23.84
CA VAL A 470 7.07 1.78 -22.97
C VAL A 470 7.79 1.29 -21.71
N GLU A 471 8.57 2.15 -21.07
CA GLU A 471 9.22 1.84 -19.80
C GLU A 471 8.20 1.81 -18.63
N LEU A 472 8.16 0.70 -17.88
CA LEU A 472 7.43 0.54 -16.62
C LEU A 472 8.34 0.76 -15.39
N PRO A 473 7.80 1.22 -14.24
CA PRO A 473 8.56 1.36 -12.99
C PRO A 473 9.11 0.01 -12.48
N LYS A 474 10.35 0.00 -11.96
CA LYS A 474 11.04 -1.21 -11.47
C LYS A 474 10.25 -2.02 -10.43
N ASN A 475 9.52 -1.34 -9.56
CA ASN A 475 8.70 -1.95 -8.50
C ASN A 475 7.33 -2.48 -8.98
N TYR A 476 6.98 -2.33 -10.26
CA TYR A 476 5.67 -2.73 -10.78
C TYR A 476 5.48 -4.26 -10.72
N ASP A 477 4.36 -4.68 -10.12
CA ASP A 477 3.94 -6.08 -10.02
C ASP A 477 2.46 -6.18 -10.44
N HIS A 478 2.20 -6.68 -11.65
CA HIS A 478 0.84 -6.87 -12.16
C HIS A 478 0.02 -7.81 -11.28
N THR A 479 0.63 -8.76 -10.58
CA THR A 479 -0.09 -9.73 -9.76
C THR A 479 -0.73 -9.11 -8.52
N ARG A 480 -0.29 -7.91 -8.14
CA ARG A 480 -0.87 -7.07 -7.07
C ARG A 480 -1.97 -6.14 -7.60
N ARG A 481 -2.08 -5.91 -8.91
CA ARG A 481 -3.03 -4.93 -9.46
C ARG A 481 -4.47 -5.44 -9.39
N ALA A 482 -5.40 -4.52 -9.10
CA ALA A 482 -6.82 -4.80 -8.98
C ALA A 482 -7.42 -5.49 -10.22
N TRP A 483 -6.99 -5.11 -11.43
CA TRP A 483 -7.44 -5.76 -12.67
C TRP A 483 -7.10 -7.25 -12.68
N TYR A 484 -5.85 -7.62 -12.35
CA TYR A 484 -5.38 -8.99 -12.35
C TYR A 484 -6.12 -9.85 -11.32
N LYS A 485 -6.25 -9.34 -10.09
CA LYS A 485 -6.99 -10.00 -9.00
C LYS A 485 -8.46 -10.22 -9.36
N ARG A 486 -9.15 -9.19 -9.90
CA ARG A 486 -10.53 -9.27 -10.37
C ARG A 486 -10.69 -10.35 -11.44
N THR A 487 -9.77 -10.43 -12.40
CA THR A 487 -9.84 -11.44 -13.46
C THR A 487 -9.61 -12.86 -12.96
N LEU A 488 -8.70 -13.07 -11.99
CA LEU A 488 -8.53 -14.38 -11.35
C LEU A 488 -9.76 -14.80 -10.52
N ALA A 489 -10.37 -13.86 -9.79
CA ALA A 489 -11.60 -14.13 -9.03
C ALA A 489 -12.75 -14.61 -9.93
N LEU A 490 -12.84 -14.03 -11.14
CA LEU A 490 -13.87 -14.24 -12.15
C LEU A 490 -13.38 -15.11 -13.34
N LYS A 491 -12.51 -16.09 -13.06
CA LYS A 491 -11.89 -16.99 -14.03
C LYS A 491 -12.85 -17.51 -15.11
N GLY A 492 -12.40 -17.45 -16.37
CA GLY A 492 -13.16 -17.84 -17.56
C GLY A 492 -14.10 -16.77 -18.13
N GLN A 493 -14.52 -15.80 -17.33
CA GLN A 493 -15.38 -14.68 -17.77
C GLN A 493 -14.58 -13.59 -18.50
N ILE A 494 -15.30 -12.72 -19.19
CA ILE A 494 -14.80 -11.42 -19.66
C ILE A 494 -15.00 -10.41 -18.53
N VAL A 495 -13.94 -9.71 -18.14
CA VAL A 495 -13.95 -8.86 -16.94
C VAL A 495 -13.67 -7.42 -17.31
N LEU A 496 -14.57 -6.53 -16.89
CA LEU A 496 -14.46 -5.08 -17.02
C LEU A 496 -14.18 -4.45 -15.64
N SER A 497 -13.39 -3.37 -15.63
CA SER A 497 -13.20 -2.52 -14.46
C SER A 497 -14.20 -1.36 -14.42
N ALA A 498 -14.41 -0.78 -13.24
CA ALA A 498 -14.81 0.62 -13.15
C ALA A 498 -13.73 1.55 -13.77
N PRO A 499 -14.05 2.79 -14.15
CA PRO A 499 -13.06 3.73 -14.68
C PRO A 499 -11.98 4.06 -13.66
N TYR A 500 -10.75 4.22 -14.15
CA TYR A 500 -9.62 4.75 -13.38
C TYR A 500 -8.82 5.75 -14.22
N LEU A 501 -8.11 6.65 -13.56
CA LEU A 501 -7.19 7.58 -14.23
C LEU A 501 -5.91 6.87 -14.65
N ASP A 502 -5.59 6.87 -15.95
CA ASP A 502 -4.30 6.42 -16.42
C ASP A 502 -3.24 7.49 -16.16
N LEU A 503 -2.34 7.24 -15.21
CA LEU A 503 -1.23 8.15 -14.86
C LEU A 503 -0.20 8.32 -15.99
N TRP A 504 -0.34 7.60 -17.10
CA TRP A 504 0.46 7.75 -18.32
C TRP A 504 -0.18 8.67 -19.37
N GLY A 505 -1.20 9.45 -18.99
CA GLY A 505 -1.63 10.65 -19.72
C GLY A 505 -2.70 10.44 -20.80
N SER A 506 -3.39 9.29 -20.82
CA SER A 506 -4.45 9.00 -21.80
C SER A 506 -5.87 9.32 -21.32
N GLY A 507 -6.01 9.83 -20.09
CA GLY A 507 -7.28 10.17 -19.44
C GLY A 507 -7.86 9.00 -18.64
N TYR A 508 -9.19 8.95 -18.54
CA TYR A 508 -9.90 7.88 -17.85
C TYR A 508 -10.11 6.66 -18.75
N LEU A 509 -9.67 5.50 -18.25
CA LEU A 509 -9.71 4.23 -18.97
C LEU A 509 -10.60 3.21 -18.27
N ILE A 510 -11.09 2.25 -19.06
CA ILE A 510 -11.73 1.01 -18.60
C ILE A 510 -10.87 -0.15 -19.10
N THR A 511 -10.48 -1.05 -18.19
CA THR A 511 -9.80 -2.30 -18.54
C THR A 511 -10.81 -3.37 -18.91
N LEU A 512 -10.58 -4.05 -20.03
CA LEU A 512 -11.18 -5.32 -20.42
C LEU A 512 -10.13 -6.42 -20.29
N SER A 513 -10.43 -7.50 -19.56
CA SER A 513 -9.46 -8.55 -19.22
C SER A 513 -10.05 -9.96 -19.22
N LYS A 514 -9.21 -10.97 -19.40
CA LYS A 514 -9.59 -12.39 -19.36
C LYS A 514 -8.43 -13.30 -18.94
N THR A 515 -8.75 -14.37 -18.20
CA THR A 515 -7.79 -15.43 -17.86
C THR A 515 -7.41 -16.27 -19.09
N ILE A 516 -6.12 -16.46 -19.31
CA ILE A 516 -5.58 -17.49 -20.21
C ILE A 516 -5.35 -18.75 -19.37
N THR A 517 -6.04 -19.83 -19.72
CA THR A 517 -5.90 -21.14 -19.07
C THR A 517 -5.16 -22.13 -19.96
N GLU A 518 -4.51 -23.12 -19.36
CA GLU A 518 -4.00 -24.30 -20.06
C GLU A 518 -5.11 -24.97 -20.90
N GLY A 519 -4.75 -25.42 -22.10
CA GLY A 519 -5.66 -26.11 -23.02
C GLY A 519 -5.83 -27.57 -22.64
N SER A 520 -6.80 -27.87 -21.77
CA SER A 520 -7.22 -29.25 -21.53
C SER A 520 -8.03 -29.79 -22.72
N GLY A 521 -7.95 -31.09 -22.98
CA GLY A 521 -8.82 -31.78 -23.96
C GLY A 521 -10.31 -31.80 -23.57
N SER A 522 -10.69 -31.13 -22.48
CA SER A 522 -12.04 -31.09 -21.90
C SER A 522 -12.79 -29.78 -22.19
N GLY A 523 -12.17 -28.83 -22.91
CA GLY A 523 -12.81 -27.58 -23.33
C GLY A 523 -12.20 -26.32 -22.70
N VAL A 524 -12.57 -25.16 -23.26
CA VAL A 524 -12.04 -23.85 -22.86
C VAL A 524 -12.43 -23.52 -21.42
N GLY A 525 -11.44 -23.19 -20.58
CA GLY A 525 -11.64 -22.63 -19.24
C GLY A 525 -11.54 -23.60 -18.05
N SER A 526 -11.37 -24.91 -18.26
CA SER A 526 -11.20 -25.86 -17.14
C SER A 526 -9.74 -26.04 -16.66
N GLY A 527 -8.76 -25.49 -17.38
CA GLY A 527 -7.34 -25.59 -17.06
C GLY A 527 -6.89 -24.64 -15.94
N GLN A 528 -5.65 -24.80 -15.48
CA GLN A 528 -5.01 -23.84 -14.59
C GLN A 528 -4.77 -22.51 -15.32
N THR A 529 -4.90 -21.38 -14.62
CA THR A 529 -4.58 -20.06 -15.19
C THR A 529 -3.07 -19.90 -15.28
N VAL A 530 -2.56 -19.58 -16.48
CA VAL A 530 -1.13 -19.31 -16.72
C VAL A 530 -0.84 -17.82 -16.82
N ALA A 531 -1.81 -17.05 -17.30
CA ALA A 531 -1.68 -15.60 -17.48
C ALA A 531 -3.06 -14.92 -17.49
N VAL A 532 -3.06 -13.60 -17.42
CA VAL A 532 -4.21 -12.75 -17.68
C VAL A 532 -3.86 -11.80 -18.81
N ILE A 533 -4.68 -11.77 -19.86
CA ILE A 533 -4.61 -10.76 -20.91
C ILE A 533 -5.53 -9.60 -20.55
N GLY A 534 -5.07 -8.38 -20.79
CA GLY A 534 -5.81 -7.15 -20.55
C GLY A 534 -5.62 -6.15 -21.68
N THR A 535 -6.59 -5.25 -21.83
CA THR A 535 -6.55 -4.15 -22.78
C THR A 535 -7.39 -2.99 -22.28
N ASP A 536 -6.92 -1.76 -22.49
CA ASP A 536 -7.58 -0.56 -21.99
C ASP A 536 -8.09 0.32 -23.14
N PHE A 537 -9.27 0.89 -22.95
CA PHE A 537 -9.90 1.85 -23.87
C PHE A 537 -10.52 3.02 -23.11
N THR A 538 -10.77 4.11 -23.82
CA THR A 538 -11.32 5.34 -23.22
C THR A 538 -12.79 5.19 -22.84
N ILE A 539 -13.21 5.91 -21.80
CA ILE A 539 -14.63 5.96 -21.38
C ILE A 539 -15.58 6.43 -22.49
N ASN A 540 -15.12 7.34 -23.37
CA ASN A 540 -15.92 7.89 -24.47
C ASN A 540 -16.21 6.84 -25.56
N TYR A 541 -15.19 6.05 -25.93
CA TYR A 541 -15.36 4.94 -26.88
C TYR A 541 -16.32 3.88 -26.32
N PHE A 542 -16.17 3.51 -25.05
CA PHE A 542 -17.08 2.54 -24.42
C PHE A 542 -18.52 3.04 -24.32
N TYR A 543 -18.73 4.32 -23.98
CA TYR A 543 -20.06 4.94 -23.97
C TYR A 543 -20.71 4.91 -25.35
N GLN A 544 -19.96 5.27 -26.40
CA GLN A 544 -20.42 5.19 -27.79
C GLN A 544 -20.74 3.75 -28.22
N MET A 545 -19.89 2.79 -27.87
CA MET A 545 -20.14 1.36 -28.13
C MET A 545 -21.44 0.89 -27.46
N MET A 546 -21.70 1.30 -26.22
CA MET A 546 -22.96 1.02 -25.52
C MET A 546 -24.17 1.62 -26.26
N GLN A 547 -24.12 2.91 -26.64
CA GLN A 547 -25.21 3.57 -27.38
C GLN A 547 -25.46 2.94 -28.74
N ASN A 548 -24.41 2.55 -29.46
CA ASN A 548 -24.54 1.88 -30.76
C ASN A 548 -25.14 0.47 -30.64
N THR A 549 -24.92 -0.21 -29.50
CA THR A 549 -25.41 -1.57 -29.24
C THR A 549 -26.86 -1.59 -28.75
N TYR A 550 -27.27 -0.62 -27.94
CA TYR A 550 -28.59 -0.56 -27.30
C TYR A 550 -29.40 0.66 -27.79
N SER A 551 -30.38 0.42 -28.65
CA SER A 551 -31.18 1.49 -29.30
C SER A 551 -31.87 2.44 -28.31
N ASP A 552 -32.36 1.95 -27.18
CA ASP A 552 -32.99 2.79 -26.15
C ASP A 552 -32.00 3.82 -25.58
N CYS A 553 -30.71 3.48 -25.51
CA CYS A 553 -29.64 4.33 -25.00
C CYS A 553 -29.22 5.44 -25.98
N GLN A 554 -29.69 5.39 -27.23
CA GLN A 554 -29.56 6.50 -28.19
C GLN A 554 -30.57 7.62 -27.89
N ASN A 555 -31.72 7.29 -27.29
CA ASN A 555 -32.74 8.26 -26.90
C ASN A 555 -32.47 8.78 -25.47
N THR A 556 -31.39 9.55 -25.34
CA THR A 556 -30.97 10.19 -24.07
C THR A 556 -31.98 11.19 -23.51
N GLN A 557 -33.00 11.60 -24.27
CA GLN A 557 -34.10 12.43 -23.77
C GLN A 557 -35.11 11.62 -22.95
N GLN A 558 -35.34 10.36 -23.32
CA GLN A 558 -36.31 9.47 -22.65
C GLN A 558 -35.65 8.53 -21.65
N PHE A 559 -34.40 8.11 -21.91
CA PHE A 559 -33.69 7.14 -21.11
C PHE A 559 -32.34 7.67 -20.60
N SER A 560 -31.86 7.06 -19.53
CA SER A 560 -30.52 7.21 -18.96
C SER A 560 -29.96 5.80 -18.89
N CYS A 561 -28.86 5.53 -19.59
CA CYS A 561 -28.22 4.22 -19.60
C CYS A 561 -26.88 4.27 -18.89
N PHE A 562 -26.59 3.21 -18.13
CA PHE A 562 -25.30 3.03 -17.46
C PHE A 562 -24.96 1.54 -17.35
N VAL A 563 -23.69 1.26 -17.10
CA VAL A 563 -23.19 -0.11 -16.88
C VAL A 563 -22.70 -0.24 -15.46
N LEU A 564 -23.07 -1.33 -14.80
CA LEU A 564 -22.76 -1.65 -13.42
C LEU A 564 -21.90 -2.92 -13.38
N ASP A 565 -20.85 -2.97 -12.56
CA ASP A 565 -20.12 -4.22 -12.30
C ASP A 565 -20.75 -5.06 -11.18
N SER A 566 -20.26 -6.28 -11.01
CA SER A 566 -20.69 -7.22 -9.96
C SER A 566 -20.44 -6.73 -8.53
N SER A 567 -19.63 -5.69 -8.35
CA SER A 567 -19.27 -5.08 -7.06
C SER A 567 -20.06 -3.78 -6.79
N GLY A 568 -20.98 -3.40 -7.70
CA GLY A 568 -21.83 -2.22 -7.57
C GLY A 568 -21.20 -0.90 -8.04
N TYR A 569 -20.02 -0.93 -8.67
CA TYR A 569 -19.39 0.25 -9.26
C TYR A 569 -19.89 0.48 -10.69
N ILE A 570 -20.02 1.76 -11.05
CA ILE A 570 -20.50 2.18 -12.36
C ILE A 570 -19.33 2.18 -13.34
N VAL A 571 -19.38 1.28 -14.33
CA VAL A 571 -18.38 1.16 -15.41
C VAL A 571 -18.49 2.30 -16.41
N ILE A 572 -19.71 2.78 -16.71
CA ILE A 572 -19.93 4.00 -17.49
C ILE A 572 -21.29 4.61 -17.14
N HIS A 573 -21.36 5.94 -17.12
CA HIS A 573 -22.58 6.73 -16.97
C HIS A 573 -22.58 7.87 -17.99
N GLU A 574 -23.76 8.44 -18.29
CA GLU A 574 -23.90 9.52 -19.28
C GLU A 574 -23.08 10.76 -18.95
N ASP A 575 -22.99 11.16 -17.68
CA ASP A 575 -22.21 12.33 -17.24
C ASP A 575 -20.70 12.11 -17.24
N PHE A 576 -20.22 10.86 -17.30
CA PHE A 576 -18.79 10.55 -17.47
C PHE A 576 -18.33 10.87 -18.90
N ALA A 577 -19.22 10.81 -19.89
CA ALA A 577 -18.93 11.08 -21.29
C ALA A 577 -19.56 12.41 -21.80
N ASN A 578 -20.06 13.25 -20.89
CA ASN A 578 -20.70 14.51 -21.26
C ASN A 578 -19.69 15.68 -21.26
N PRO A 579 -19.38 16.30 -22.43
CA PRO A 579 -18.46 17.44 -22.52
C PRO A 579 -19.04 18.75 -21.93
N ASP A 580 -20.33 18.77 -21.58
CA ASP A 580 -20.96 19.89 -20.86
C ASP A 580 -20.74 19.78 -19.34
N SER A 581 -20.14 18.68 -18.86
CA SER A 581 -19.84 18.48 -17.44
C SER A 581 -18.59 19.27 -17.02
N THR A 582 -18.72 20.12 -15.99
CA THR A 582 -17.62 20.96 -15.49
C THR A 582 -16.71 20.27 -14.48
N SER A 583 -17.19 19.20 -13.82
CA SER A 583 -16.44 18.45 -12.81
C SER A 583 -17.05 17.05 -12.62
N PRO A 584 -16.92 16.15 -13.60
CA PRO A 584 -17.50 14.81 -13.54
C PRO A 584 -16.81 13.92 -12.48
N GLU A 585 -17.60 13.38 -11.56
CA GLU A 585 -17.19 12.30 -10.65
C GLU A 585 -17.13 10.98 -11.44
N ILE A 586 -15.93 10.43 -11.70
CA ILE A 586 -15.72 9.29 -12.61
C ILE A 586 -15.18 8.04 -11.90
N GLU A 587 -14.15 8.18 -11.06
CA GLU A 587 -13.53 7.04 -10.37
C GLU A 587 -14.34 6.63 -9.14
N ASN A 588 -14.31 5.34 -8.76
CA ASN A 588 -14.95 4.83 -7.53
C ASN A 588 -16.44 5.23 -7.33
N VAL A 589 -17.18 5.47 -8.41
CA VAL A 589 -18.61 5.82 -8.36
C VAL A 589 -19.43 4.56 -8.11
N HIS A 590 -19.92 4.39 -6.88
CA HIS A 590 -20.80 3.29 -6.50
C HIS A 590 -22.29 3.62 -6.71
N VAL A 591 -23.09 2.64 -7.15
CA VAL A 591 -24.52 2.81 -7.48
C VAL A 591 -25.37 3.33 -6.31
N ILE A 592 -25.00 2.97 -5.07
CA ILE A 592 -25.66 3.46 -3.85
C ILE A 592 -25.60 4.99 -3.73
N TYR A 593 -24.51 5.61 -4.18
CA TYR A 593 -24.34 7.06 -4.17
C TYR A 593 -25.05 7.71 -5.38
N LYS A 594 -24.73 7.27 -6.60
CA LYS A 594 -25.21 7.92 -7.83
C LYS A 594 -26.69 7.66 -8.13
N GLU A 595 -27.16 6.45 -7.83
CA GLU A 595 -28.47 5.91 -8.22
C GLU A 595 -29.16 5.19 -7.04
N SER A 596 -29.23 5.86 -5.88
CA SER A 596 -29.76 5.30 -4.62
C SER A 596 -31.10 4.57 -4.76
N ALA A 597 -32.03 5.07 -5.60
CA ALA A 597 -33.34 4.46 -5.81
C ALA A 597 -33.26 3.05 -6.43
N ILE A 598 -32.31 2.85 -7.34
CA ILE A 598 -32.04 1.55 -7.97
C ILE A 598 -31.32 0.66 -6.97
N ALA A 599 -30.32 1.20 -6.26
CA ALA A 599 -29.57 0.47 -5.25
C ALA A 599 -30.45 -0.07 -4.11
N GLU A 600 -31.38 0.75 -3.60
CA GLU A 600 -32.35 0.36 -2.58
C GLU A 600 -33.29 -0.75 -3.08
N ASP A 601 -33.76 -0.69 -4.34
CA ASP A 601 -34.57 -1.77 -4.93
C ASP A 601 -33.75 -3.05 -5.12
N LEU A 602 -32.49 -2.96 -5.58
CA LEU A 602 -31.61 -4.12 -5.71
C LEU A 602 -31.40 -4.82 -4.35
N ILE A 603 -31.20 -4.07 -3.26
CA ILE A 603 -31.07 -4.61 -1.90
C ILE A 603 -32.39 -5.24 -1.44
N ASN A 604 -33.50 -4.51 -1.53
CA ASN A 604 -34.81 -4.97 -1.04
C ASN A 604 -35.33 -6.23 -1.75
N ASN A 605 -34.79 -6.55 -2.93
CA ASN A 605 -35.14 -7.74 -3.70
C ASN A 605 -34.03 -8.82 -3.71
N ASN A 606 -33.02 -8.72 -2.84
CA ASN A 606 -31.86 -9.64 -2.75
C ASN A 606 -31.06 -9.79 -4.07
N MET A 607 -31.14 -8.79 -4.95
CA MET A 607 -30.33 -8.69 -6.18
C MET A 607 -28.97 -8.04 -5.92
N MET A 608 -28.83 -7.29 -4.83
CA MET A 608 -27.54 -6.77 -4.33
C MET A 608 -27.41 -7.02 -2.84
N ASN A 609 -26.41 -7.79 -2.44
CA ASN A 609 -26.20 -8.23 -1.07
C ASN A 609 -25.09 -7.40 -0.40
N LYS A 610 -25.29 -7.02 0.87
CA LYS A 610 -24.23 -6.42 1.70
C LYS A 610 -23.36 -7.55 2.27
N ALA A 611 -22.06 -7.53 2.00
CA ALA A 611 -21.08 -8.50 2.50
C ALA A 611 -20.18 -7.82 3.54
N SER A 612 -19.68 -8.57 4.52
CA SER A 612 -18.76 -8.06 5.54
C SER A 612 -17.47 -8.86 5.61
N CYS A 613 -16.37 -8.17 5.91
CA CYS A 613 -15.10 -8.81 6.24
C CYS A 613 -14.42 -8.05 7.40
N ILE A 614 -13.61 -8.77 8.17
CA ILE A 614 -12.85 -8.20 9.30
C ILE A 614 -11.45 -7.86 8.81
N ASP A 615 -11.10 -6.58 8.92
CA ASP A 615 -9.76 -6.05 8.74
C ASP A 615 -9.05 -6.01 10.10
N PHE A 616 -8.02 -6.85 10.21
CA PHE A 616 -7.24 -7.03 11.42
C PHE A 616 -6.22 -5.90 11.69
N GLU A 617 -5.85 -5.15 10.66
CA GLU A 617 -4.94 -4.00 10.77
C GLU A 617 -5.69 -2.77 11.30
N THR A 618 -6.92 -2.54 10.82
CA THR A 618 -7.73 -1.39 11.26
C THR A 618 -8.69 -1.70 12.42
N ILE A 619 -8.83 -2.98 12.81
CA ILE A 619 -9.76 -3.47 13.86
C ILE A 619 -11.21 -3.11 13.52
N LYS A 620 -11.62 -3.37 12.27
CA LYS A 620 -12.92 -2.98 11.72
C LYS A 620 -13.59 -4.12 10.99
N GLU A 621 -14.89 -4.29 11.20
CA GLU A 621 -15.74 -5.04 10.29
C GLU A 621 -16.18 -4.10 9.16
N GLN A 622 -15.61 -4.27 7.97
CA GLN A 622 -15.87 -3.46 6.78
C GLN A 622 -16.98 -4.10 5.94
N PHE A 623 -17.84 -3.28 5.34
CA PHE A 623 -18.99 -3.71 4.57
C PHE A 623 -18.96 -3.16 3.14
N THR A 624 -19.01 -4.07 2.16
CA THR A 624 -19.14 -3.78 0.72
C THR A 624 -20.44 -4.40 0.17
N TYR A 625 -20.69 -4.23 -1.12
CA TYR A 625 -21.88 -4.73 -1.79
C TYR A 625 -21.52 -5.61 -3.00
N ARG A 626 -22.39 -6.58 -3.33
CA ARG A 626 -22.23 -7.47 -4.49
C ARG A 626 -23.56 -7.67 -5.20
N VAL A 627 -23.58 -7.44 -6.51
CA VAL A 627 -24.73 -7.69 -7.39
C VAL A 627 -24.74 -9.17 -7.78
N VAL A 628 -25.88 -9.85 -7.60
CA VAL A 628 -26.01 -11.32 -7.71
C VAL A 628 -27.24 -11.75 -8.53
N THR A 629 -27.78 -10.85 -9.36
CA THR A 629 -29.00 -11.14 -10.12
C THR A 629 -28.76 -11.94 -11.39
N ASN A 630 -29.62 -12.94 -11.62
CA ASN A 630 -29.76 -13.62 -12.92
C ASN A 630 -31.05 -13.17 -13.64
N ASP A 631 -31.81 -12.23 -13.06
CA ASP A 631 -33.09 -11.79 -13.62
C ASP A 631 -32.86 -11.02 -14.93
N ILE A 632 -33.36 -11.62 -16.01
CA ILE A 632 -33.45 -10.97 -17.31
C ILE A 632 -34.73 -10.13 -17.29
N ASP A 633 -34.60 -8.82 -17.49
CA ASP A 633 -35.69 -7.91 -17.87
C ASP A 633 -36.72 -7.55 -16.77
N ARG A 634 -36.28 -7.32 -15.53
CA ARG A 634 -37.16 -6.75 -14.49
C ARG A 634 -37.36 -5.25 -14.69
N MET A 635 -38.53 -4.85 -15.19
CA MET A 635 -38.96 -3.45 -15.22
C MET A 635 -39.64 -3.06 -13.90
N ASN A 636 -38.95 -2.29 -13.05
CA ASN A 636 -39.53 -1.80 -11.79
C ASN A 636 -40.52 -0.64 -12.06
N SER A 637 -41.75 -0.69 -11.53
CA SER A 637 -42.77 0.34 -11.78
C SER A 637 -42.56 1.66 -11.03
N TYR A 638 -41.83 1.64 -9.90
CA TYR A 638 -41.50 2.79 -9.06
C TYR A 638 -40.21 3.49 -9.52
N ALA A 639 -39.12 2.72 -9.65
CA ALA A 639 -37.81 3.22 -10.07
C ALA A 639 -37.61 3.27 -11.60
N LYS A 640 -38.52 2.67 -12.37
CA LYS A 640 -38.60 2.72 -13.85
C LYS A 640 -37.30 2.40 -14.56
N TYR A 641 -36.61 1.37 -14.09
CA TYR A 641 -35.41 0.84 -14.72
C TYR A 641 -35.60 -0.63 -15.10
N LYS A 642 -34.81 -1.06 -16.08
CA LYS A 642 -34.52 -2.43 -16.47
C LYS A 642 -33.04 -2.69 -16.16
N ILE A 643 -32.73 -3.84 -15.57
CA ILE A 643 -31.36 -4.38 -15.47
C ILE A 643 -31.25 -5.65 -16.30
N SER A 644 -30.09 -5.91 -16.90
CA SER A 644 -29.83 -7.14 -17.66
C SER A 644 -28.35 -7.52 -17.59
N PRO A 645 -27.99 -8.77 -17.19
CA PRO A 645 -26.60 -9.23 -17.19
C PRO A 645 -26.07 -9.35 -18.62
N VAL A 646 -24.81 -8.99 -18.85
CA VAL A 646 -24.13 -9.26 -20.13
C VAL A 646 -23.52 -10.67 -20.07
N PRO A 647 -23.90 -11.60 -20.96
CA PRO A 647 -23.50 -13.00 -20.86
C PRO A 647 -21.98 -13.22 -20.81
N ASN A 648 -21.55 -14.14 -19.94
CA ASN A 648 -20.15 -14.49 -19.71
C ASN A 648 -19.26 -13.31 -19.24
N SER A 649 -19.83 -12.34 -18.53
CA SER A 649 -19.09 -11.19 -17.99
C SER A 649 -19.56 -10.78 -16.59
N ASN A 650 -18.80 -9.89 -15.96
CA ASN A 650 -19.08 -9.34 -14.63
C ASN A 650 -19.98 -8.09 -14.62
N ILE A 651 -20.56 -7.69 -15.75
CA ILE A 651 -21.33 -6.43 -15.87
C ILE A 651 -22.81 -6.62 -16.19
N PHE A 652 -23.57 -5.60 -15.82
CA PHE A 652 -25.00 -5.46 -16.03
C PHE A 652 -25.29 -4.14 -16.75
N ILE A 653 -26.09 -4.18 -17.81
CA ILE A 653 -26.62 -2.98 -18.45
C ILE A 653 -27.86 -2.54 -17.67
N VAL A 654 -27.93 -1.25 -17.35
CA VAL A 654 -29.11 -0.63 -16.73
C VAL A 654 -29.68 0.42 -17.67
N ILE A 655 -30.97 0.31 -17.98
CA ILE A 655 -31.74 1.24 -18.81
C ILE A 655 -32.83 1.84 -17.93
N LYS A 656 -32.70 3.13 -17.58
CA LYS A 656 -33.61 3.86 -16.68
C LYS A 656 -34.43 4.87 -17.47
N GLN A 657 -35.75 4.87 -17.34
CA GLN A 657 -36.59 5.93 -17.91
C GLN A 657 -36.43 7.24 -17.13
N ARG A 658 -36.22 8.36 -17.82
CA ARG A 658 -36.14 9.69 -17.24
C ARG A 658 -37.49 10.14 -16.70
N VAL A 659 -37.70 9.91 -15.41
CA VAL A 659 -38.89 10.33 -14.66
C VAL A 659 -38.43 10.91 -13.32
N TYR A 660 -39.02 12.03 -12.90
CA TYR A 660 -38.75 12.61 -11.59
C TYR A 660 -39.18 11.67 -10.47
N THR A 661 -38.23 11.15 -9.71
CA THR A 661 -38.46 10.34 -8.51
C THR A 661 -37.84 11.02 -7.29
N THR A 662 -38.62 11.18 -6.23
CA THR A 662 -38.17 11.72 -4.95
C THR A 662 -37.71 10.58 -4.04
N ALA A 663 -36.58 9.96 -4.37
CA ALA A 663 -36.01 8.87 -3.58
C ALA A 663 -35.15 9.40 -2.43
N THR A 664 -35.15 8.68 -1.30
CA THR A 664 -34.23 8.94 -0.19
C THR A 664 -32.81 8.56 -0.62
N ARG A 665 -31.82 9.41 -0.38
CA ARG A 665 -30.41 9.05 -0.64
C ARG A 665 -29.94 7.99 0.35
N CYS A 666 -29.43 6.88 -0.16
CA CYS A 666 -28.77 5.84 0.64
C CYS A 666 -27.41 6.33 1.14
N CYS A 667 -26.61 6.87 0.22
CA CYS A 667 -25.34 7.51 0.50
C CYS A 667 -25.34 8.93 -0.07
N SER A 668 -24.58 9.84 0.56
CA SER A 668 -24.49 11.25 0.16
C SER A 668 -23.06 11.72 -0.07
N ILE A 669 -22.10 10.80 -0.01
CA ILE A 669 -20.67 11.06 -0.07
C ILE A 669 -20.11 10.25 -1.24
N TYR A 670 -19.43 10.94 -2.16
CA TYR A 670 -18.73 10.36 -3.30
C TYR A 670 -17.44 9.63 -2.86
N GLY A 671 -17.08 8.55 -3.56
CA GLY A 671 -15.79 7.86 -3.40
C GLY A 671 -15.51 7.25 -2.01
N ILE A 672 -16.55 7.07 -1.18
CA ILE A 672 -16.36 6.76 0.24
C ILE A 672 -15.79 5.36 0.47
N SER A 673 -14.67 5.29 1.18
CA SER A 673 -14.02 4.04 1.55
C SER A 673 -14.72 3.38 2.76
N PRO A 674 -14.95 2.06 2.76
CA PRO A 674 -15.64 1.40 3.87
C PRO A 674 -14.88 1.49 5.19
N ASP A 675 -13.55 1.63 5.20
CA ASP A 675 -12.78 1.82 6.44
C ASP A 675 -12.92 3.21 7.07
N SER A 676 -13.48 4.19 6.33
CA SER A 676 -13.49 5.60 6.70
C SER A 676 -14.82 6.08 7.30
N HIS A 677 -15.89 5.31 7.12
CA HIS A 677 -17.27 5.72 7.44
C HIS A 677 -17.97 4.72 8.35
N LYS A 678 -18.47 5.15 9.51
CA LYS A 678 -19.27 4.25 10.38
C LYS A 678 -20.65 4.00 9.78
N CYS A 679 -21.07 2.73 9.75
CA CYS A 679 -22.37 2.33 9.21
C CYS A 679 -23.53 2.99 9.97
N SER A 680 -24.57 3.36 9.22
CA SER A 680 -25.84 3.81 9.79
C SER A 680 -26.77 2.64 10.12
N SER A 681 -27.91 2.92 10.74
CA SER A 681 -28.96 1.92 11.02
C SER A 681 -29.90 1.65 9.83
N ARG A 682 -29.52 2.07 8.61
CA ARG A 682 -30.34 1.92 7.40
C ARG A 682 -30.03 0.60 6.68
N SER A 683 -31.00 0.08 5.94
CA SER A 683 -30.81 -1.09 5.05
C SER A 683 -29.93 -0.75 3.85
N CYS A 684 -30.20 0.39 3.21
CA CYS A 684 -29.39 0.98 2.16
C CYS A 684 -28.53 2.11 2.77
N ASP A 685 -27.22 1.96 2.69
CA ASP A 685 -26.23 2.74 3.42
C ASP A 685 -24.95 2.87 2.58
N CYS A 686 -24.08 3.85 2.87
CA CYS A 686 -22.76 3.92 2.23
C CYS A 686 -21.94 2.62 2.43
N LEU A 687 -20.88 2.45 1.64
CA LEU A 687 -19.78 1.56 2.06
C LEU A 687 -19.26 2.07 3.41
N CYS A 688 -19.11 1.17 4.37
CA CYS A 688 -18.99 1.55 5.77
C CYS A 688 -18.34 0.47 6.64
N TYR A 689 -18.01 0.80 7.88
CA TYR A 689 -17.50 -0.12 8.89
C TYR A 689 -18.30 -0.10 10.20
N LYS A 690 -18.14 -1.15 10.98
CA LYS A 690 -18.36 -1.18 12.43
C LYS A 690 -17.03 -1.46 13.12
N ASP A 691 -16.87 -0.99 14.35
CA ASP A 691 -15.71 -1.38 15.17
C ASP A 691 -15.79 -2.89 15.40
N ALA A 692 -14.71 -3.63 15.16
CA ALA A 692 -14.70 -5.08 15.35
C ALA A 692 -14.68 -5.44 16.85
N ASP A 693 -15.27 -6.58 17.20
CA ASP A 693 -15.26 -7.09 18.57
C ASP A 693 -13.86 -7.63 18.91
N PHE A 694 -13.08 -6.81 19.63
CA PHE A 694 -11.68 -7.03 19.93
C PHE A 694 -11.36 -6.64 21.38
N ASP A 695 -10.90 -7.61 22.16
CA ASP A 695 -10.41 -7.37 23.51
C ASP A 695 -8.96 -6.87 23.43
N TYR A 696 -8.79 -5.57 23.70
CA TYR A 696 -7.49 -4.93 23.75
C TYR A 696 -6.59 -5.48 24.86
N CYS A 697 -7.11 -5.92 26.00
CA CYS A 697 -6.28 -6.39 27.11
C CYS A 697 -5.71 -7.78 26.85
N THR A 698 -6.52 -8.72 26.37
CA THR A 698 -6.03 -10.05 25.95
C THR A 698 -5.43 -10.07 24.54
N ASN A 699 -5.57 -8.99 23.75
CA ASN A 699 -5.17 -8.89 22.35
C ASN A 699 -5.75 -10.06 21.52
N ALA A 700 -7.06 -10.25 21.61
CA ALA A 700 -7.78 -11.34 20.98
C ALA A 700 -9.09 -10.83 20.37
N TYR A 701 -9.49 -11.43 19.26
CA TYR A 701 -10.81 -11.21 18.68
C TYR A 701 -11.84 -12.15 19.31
N THR A 702 -12.98 -11.61 19.69
CA THR A 702 -13.99 -12.32 20.47
C THR A 702 -14.65 -13.41 19.62
N LEU A 703 -14.27 -14.68 19.85
CA LEU A 703 -14.80 -15.91 19.23
C LEU A 703 -15.32 -15.75 17.79
N LEU A 704 -14.44 -15.31 16.89
CA LEU A 704 -14.73 -15.32 15.45
C LEU A 704 -14.93 -16.77 14.98
N GLY A 705 -16.18 -17.19 14.83
CA GLY A 705 -16.49 -18.49 14.25
C GLY A 705 -16.03 -18.59 12.79
N ASP A 706 -15.96 -19.82 12.29
CA ASP A 706 -15.61 -20.14 10.88
C ASP A 706 -16.41 -19.33 9.85
N ALA A 707 -17.61 -18.86 10.19
CA ALA A 707 -18.48 -18.08 9.31
C ALA A 707 -18.00 -16.65 9.06
N ALA A 708 -17.28 -16.03 9.99
CA ALA A 708 -16.79 -14.66 9.84
C ALA A 708 -15.71 -14.60 8.74
N GLN A 709 -15.79 -13.61 7.86
CA GLN A 709 -14.84 -13.47 6.75
C GLN A 709 -13.70 -12.51 7.13
N THR A 710 -12.50 -12.76 6.62
CA THR A 710 -11.33 -11.90 6.82
C THR A 710 -11.09 -11.09 5.55
N CYS A 711 -10.86 -9.78 5.66
CA CYS A 711 -10.51 -8.96 4.51
C CYS A 711 -9.15 -9.38 3.93
N SER A 712 -8.95 -9.18 2.63
CA SER A 712 -7.59 -9.27 2.09
C SER A 712 -6.78 -8.03 2.52
N PRO A 713 -5.51 -8.17 2.92
CA PRO A 713 -4.67 -7.05 3.33
C PRO A 713 -4.46 -6.12 2.14
N ARG A 714 -4.24 -4.83 2.39
CA ARG A 714 -3.96 -3.87 1.30
C ARG A 714 -2.64 -4.24 0.63
N ASP A 715 -2.59 -4.12 -0.70
CA ASP A 715 -1.29 -4.12 -1.36
C ASP A 715 -0.52 -2.86 -0.92
N PRO A 716 0.82 -2.91 -0.87
CA PRO A 716 1.58 -1.67 -0.81
C PRO A 716 1.13 -0.74 -1.93
N GLU A 717 1.08 0.56 -1.64
CA GLU A 717 0.97 1.60 -2.66
C GLU A 717 2.18 1.47 -3.58
N LEU A 718 2.03 0.71 -4.67
CA LEU A 718 3.01 0.62 -5.73
C LEU A 718 3.16 2.03 -6.29
N GLN A 719 4.23 2.70 -5.88
CA GLN A 719 4.54 4.02 -6.39
C GLN A 719 4.69 3.89 -7.90
N THR A 720 3.75 4.48 -8.63
CA THR A 720 3.98 4.92 -9.99
C THR A 720 4.98 6.06 -9.92
N GLU A 721 6.24 5.72 -9.65
CA GLU A 721 7.34 6.66 -9.75
C GLU A 721 7.23 7.33 -11.12
N ASN A 722 7.21 8.66 -11.11
CA ASN A 722 7.12 9.45 -12.32
C ASN A 722 8.44 9.30 -13.08
N LEU A 723 8.52 8.25 -13.90
CA LEU A 723 9.51 8.07 -14.96
C LEU A 723 9.41 9.30 -15.87
N ASN A 724 10.18 10.35 -15.57
CA ASN A 724 10.04 11.61 -16.26
C ASN A 724 10.62 11.50 -17.67
N ASP A 725 9.71 11.37 -18.64
CA ASP A 725 10.00 11.30 -20.06
C ASP A 725 9.78 12.64 -20.79
N GLU A 726 9.42 13.73 -20.09
CA GLU A 726 9.03 15.03 -20.70
C GLU A 726 10.06 15.53 -21.72
N GLU A 727 11.34 15.55 -21.35
CA GLU A 727 12.43 15.93 -22.25
C GLU A 727 12.71 14.87 -23.34
N LYS A 728 12.44 13.57 -23.08
CA LYS A 728 12.58 12.50 -24.08
C LYS A 728 11.51 12.61 -25.19
N ILE A 729 10.29 13.05 -24.87
CA ILE A 729 9.13 13.04 -25.79
C ILE A 729 8.92 14.35 -26.56
N LYS A 730 9.56 15.45 -26.14
CA LYS A 730 9.33 16.82 -26.62
C LYS A 730 9.34 17.01 -28.14
N ASN A 731 10.17 16.24 -28.86
CA ASN A 731 10.36 16.31 -30.31
C ASN A 731 9.97 15.01 -31.03
N LEU A 732 9.23 14.10 -30.38
CA LEU A 732 8.79 12.84 -30.98
C LEU A 732 7.38 12.95 -31.55
N GLN A 733 7.13 12.32 -32.70
CA GLN A 733 5.78 12.12 -33.21
C GLN A 733 5.02 11.12 -32.34
N PHE A 734 3.69 11.20 -32.34
CA PHE A 734 2.85 10.24 -31.63
C PHE A 734 3.00 8.82 -32.20
N CYS A 735 2.87 7.81 -31.34
CA CYS A 735 2.94 6.39 -31.75
C CYS A 735 1.77 5.99 -32.68
N PHE A 736 0.65 6.70 -32.62
CA PHE A 736 -0.43 6.68 -33.59
C PHE A 736 -0.89 8.13 -33.84
N ASP A 737 -1.37 8.45 -35.04
CA ASP A 737 -1.91 9.78 -35.35
C ASP A 737 -3.43 9.78 -35.11
N PRO A 738 -3.96 10.47 -34.08
CA PRO A 738 -5.38 10.45 -33.77
C PRO A 738 -6.23 11.29 -34.76
N LYS A 739 -5.60 12.19 -35.55
CA LYS A 739 -6.28 13.03 -36.56
C LYS A 739 -7.51 13.78 -36.04
N CYS A 740 -7.51 14.20 -34.77
CA CYS A 740 -8.70 14.79 -34.13
C CYS A 740 -9.31 15.93 -34.95
N SER A 741 -8.47 16.82 -35.50
CA SER A 741 -8.90 17.96 -36.31
C SER A 741 -9.63 17.59 -37.62
N THR A 742 -9.54 16.34 -38.09
CA THR A 742 -10.30 15.87 -39.26
C THR A 742 -11.63 15.22 -38.90
N ARG A 743 -11.91 14.96 -37.60
CA ARG A 743 -13.15 14.36 -37.11
C ARG A 743 -14.21 15.46 -36.95
N THR A 744 -15.15 15.55 -37.89
CA THR A 744 -16.18 16.61 -37.91
C THR A 744 -17.45 16.28 -37.12
N GLN A 745 -17.60 15.04 -36.63
CA GLN A 745 -18.74 14.61 -35.83
C GLN A 745 -18.32 14.21 -34.42
N LYS A 746 -19.19 14.45 -33.43
CA LYS A 746 -18.97 14.07 -32.03
C LYS A 746 -18.73 12.57 -31.86
N SER A 747 -19.49 11.74 -32.58
CA SER A 747 -19.29 10.27 -32.65
C SER A 747 -17.88 9.90 -33.09
N ASP A 748 -17.38 10.54 -34.14
CA ASP A 748 -16.13 10.17 -34.78
C ASP A 748 -14.93 10.66 -33.96
N CYS A 749 -15.14 11.71 -33.15
CA CYS A 749 -14.20 12.22 -32.16
C CYS A 749 -14.13 11.34 -30.90
N PHE A 750 -15.28 10.87 -30.41
CA PHE A 750 -15.38 10.02 -29.21
C PHE A 750 -14.76 8.64 -29.43
N GLY A 751 -14.75 8.16 -30.67
CA GLY A 751 -14.13 6.91 -31.07
C GLY A 751 -12.60 6.92 -31.15
N VAL A 752 -11.91 8.00 -30.74
CA VAL A 752 -10.45 8.11 -30.83
C VAL A 752 -9.83 8.55 -29.50
N ALA A 753 -8.85 7.78 -29.03
CA ALA A 753 -8.04 8.05 -27.84
C ALA A 753 -7.14 9.29 -28.05
N GLY A 754 -7.01 10.11 -27.01
CA GLY A 754 -6.32 11.40 -27.09
C GLY A 754 -7.13 12.51 -27.75
N CYS A 755 -8.32 12.24 -28.32
CA CYS A 755 -9.25 13.27 -28.79
C CYS A 755 -10.29 13.67 -27.73
N SER A 756 -10.89 14.85 -27.94
CA SER A 756 -11.89 15.49 -27.09
C SER A 756 -12.80 16.38 -27.94
N TRP A 757 -14.09 16.42 -27.62
CA TRP A 757 -15.09 17.22 -28.35
C TRP A 757 -15.36 18.54 -27.64
N CYS A 758 -14.81 19.62 -28.17
CA CYS A 758 -14.87 20.96 -27.60
C CYS A 758 -16.22 21.61 -27.81
N VAL A 759 -16.84 22.04 -26.72
CA VAL A 759 -18.13 22.75 -26.67
C VAL A 759 -18.00 24.12 -25.99
N ARG A 760 -16.98 24.32 -25.14
CA ARG A 760 -16.74 25.54 -24.37
C ARG A 760 -15.32 26.10 -24.63
N GLY A 761 -15.20 27.42 -24.71
CA GLY A 761 -13.94 28.14 -24.87
C GLY A 761 -13.19 28.36 -23.56
N SER A 762 -12.03 29.02 -23.64
CA SER A 762 -11.11 29.23 -22.51
C SER A 762 -11.58 30.19 -21.42
N LYS A 763 -12.80 30.74 -21.53
CA LYS A 763 -13.48 31.52 -20.47
C LYS A 763 -14.82 30.89 -20.08
N ASP A 764 -14.96 29.58 -20.31
CA ASP A 764 -16.16 28.78 -20.04
C ASP A 764 -17.42 29.27 -20.79
N GLN A 765 -17.22 29.85 -21.98
CA GLN A 765 -18.29 30.32 -22.87
C GLN A 765 -18.56 29.32 -23.99
N ASP A 766 -19.82 29.07 -24.32
CA ASP A 766 -20.22 28.17 -25.40
C ASP A 766 -19.57 28.55 -26.75
N LEU A 767 -19.15 27.54 -27.51
CA LEU A 767 -18.60 27.69 -28.86
C LEU A 767 -19.72 27.69 -29.90
N GLU A 768 -19.75 28.69 -30.78
CA GLU A 768 -20.69 28.75 -31.90
C GLU A 768 -20.58 27.54 -32.85
N GLN A 769 -19.39 26.93 -32.93
CA GLN A 769 -19.12 25.70 -33.67
C GLN A 769 -18.28 24.77 -32.80
N PRO A 770 -18.89 23.75 -32.17
CA PRO A 770 -18.17 22.66 -31.51
C PRO A 770 -17.28 21.90 -32.49
N TYR A 771 -16.12 21.43 -32.03
CA TYR A 771 -15.11 20.78 -32.88
C TYR A 771 -14.29 19.73 -32.12
N CYS A 772 -13.66 18.81 -32.84
CA CYS A 772 -12.77 17.81 -32.25
C CYS A 772 -11.32 18.32 -32.17
N ALA A 773 -10.66 18.12 -31.03
CA ALA A 773 -9.28 18.50 -30.79
C ALA A 773 -8.53 17.45 -29.94
N LEU A 774 -7.22 17.64 -29.77
CA LEU A 774 -6.44 16.88 -28.79
C LEU A 774 -6.88 17.22 -27.36
N GLN A 775 -6.85 16.24 -26.46
CA GLN A 775 -7.11 16.45 -25.03
C GLN A 775 -6.21 17.51 -24.40
N SER A 776 -4.95 17.62 -24.87
CA SER A 776 -3.96 18.64 -24.46
C SER A 776 -4.26 20.07 -24.95
N VAL A 777 -5.29 20.26 -25.77
CA VAL A 777 -5.85 21.56 -26.17
C VAL A 777 -7.20 21.81 -25.50
N CYS A 778 -7.93 20.74 -25.17
CA CYS A 778 -9.33 20.80 -24.83
C CYS A 778 -9.71 19.58 -23.97
N TYR A 779 -9.83 19.77 -22.68
CA TYR A 779 -10.12 18.70 -21.73
C TYR A 779 -11.61 18.76 -21.32
N PHE A 780 -12.28 17.61 -21.24
CA PHE A 780 -13.71 17.49 -20.94
C PHE A 780 -14.63 18.51 -21.64
N GLY A 781 -14.33 18.81 -22.91
CA GLY A 781 -15.12 19.73 -23.73
C GLY A 781 -14.81 21.22 -23.54
N GLN A 782 -13.88 21.60 -22.66
CA GLN A 782 -13.46 22.98 -22.46
C GLN A 782 -12.04 23.22 -22.98
N VAL A 783 -11.87 24.24 -23.82
CA VAL A 783 -10.56 24.64 -24.33
C VAL A 783 -9.73 25.23 -23.19
N GLY A 784 -8.55 24.67 -22.94
CA GLY A 784 -7.62 25.20 -21.94
C GLY A 784 -8.02 25.04 -20.47
N SER A 785 -8.93 24.12 -20.14
CA SER A 785 -9.19 23.72 -18.74
C SER A 785 -8.10 22.78 -18.23
N GLU A 786 -7.72 22.90 -16.96
CA GLU A 786 -6.78 22.00 -16.29
C GLU A 786 -7.16 20.52 -16.48
N ASP A 787 -6.16 19.68 -16.75
CA ASP A 787 -6.33 18.22 -16.86
C ASP A 787 -6.20 17.54 -15.46
N PRO A 788 -6.64 16.29 -15.26
CA PRO A 788 -6.56 15.62 -13.96
C PRO A 788 -5.12 15.30 -13.51
N TYR A 789 -4.12 15.66 -14.30
CA TYR A 789 -2.70 15.55 -13.96
C TYR A 789 -2.13 16.89 -13.44
N GLY A 790 -2.94 17.95 -13.40
CA GLY A 790 -2.54 19.28 -12.94
C GLY A 790 -1.81 20.12 -14.00
N ASN A 791 -1.90 19.75 -15.28
CA ASN A 791 -1.29 20.55 -16.35
C ASN A 791 -2.26 21.63 -16.84
N ASN A 792 -1.74 22.85 -16.98
CA ASN A 792 -2.42 23.90 -17.73
C ASN A 792 -2.44 23.57 -19.22
N VAL A 793 -3.51 22.91 -19.66
CA VAL A 793 -3.90 22.76 -21.06
C VAL A 793 -3.83 24.14 -21.72
N GLY A 794 -2.95 24.32 -22.72
CA GLY A 794 -2.80 25.58 -23.45
C GLY A 794 -1.45 26.30 -23.32
N ASP A 795 -0.53 25.92 -22.42
CA ASP A 795 0.80 26.58 -22.30
C ASP A 795 1.92 25.88 -23.12
N ASN A 796 1.58 24.90 -23.95
CA ASN A 796 2.52 24.34 -24.92
C ASN A 796 2.60 25.23 -26.16
N SER A 797 3.62 26.11 -26.18
CA SER A 797 3.94 27.04 -27.27
C SER A 797 4.52 26.37 -28.53
N ASN A 798 3.95 25.24 -28.96
CA ASN A 798 4.20 24.60 -30.25
C ASN A 798 2.89 24.60 -31.06
N THR A 799 2.49 25.80 -31.52
CA THR A 799 1.40 25.97 -32.49
C THR A 799 1.88 25.64 -33.90
N ASP A 800 2.15 24.37 -34.16
CA ASP A 800 2.19 23.81 -35.52
C ASP A 800 1.08 22.75 -35.61
N GLU A 801 0.40 22.72 -36.77
CA GLU A 801 -0.74 21.83 -37.07
C GLU A 801 -2.10 22.10 -36.39
N ALA A 802 -2.51 23.37 -36.42
CA ALA A 802 -3.93 23.69 -36.64
C ALA A 802 -4.08 24.51 -37.93
N GLY A 803 -4.93 24.06 -38.85
CA GLY A 803 -5.13 24.64 -40.20
C GLY A 803 -5.87 25.99 -40.23
N GLY A 804 -5.48 26.93 -39.37
CA GLY A 804 -6.02 28.29 -39.33
C GLY A 804 -5.56 29.12 -40.53
N ILE A 805 -6.48 29.91 -41.09
CA ILE A 805 -6.18 30.90 -42.15
C ILE A 805 -5.07 31.83 -41.66
N LYS A 806 -3.96 31.91 -42.40
CA LYS A 806 -2.77 32.69 -42.02
C LYS A 806 -3.10 34.16 -41.77
N VAL A 807 -3.25 34.54 -40.50
CA VAL A 807 -3.54 35.92 -40.04
C VAL A 807 -2.46 36.92 -40.51
N GLY A 808 -1.24 36.44 -40.78
CA GLY A 808 -0.18 37.23 -41.44
C GLY A 808 -0.55 37.81 -42.81
N ALA A 809 -1.52 37.24 -43.53
CA ALA A 809 -2.01 37.80 -44.80
C ALA A 809 -2.80 39.11 -44.59
N ILE A 810 -3.60 39.20 -43.51
CA ILE A 810 -4.39 40.40 -43.21
C ILE A 810 -3.48 41.50 -42.66
N ALA A 811 -2.53 41.16 -41.78
CA ALA A 811 -1.52 42.10 -41.30
C ALA A 811 -0.65 42.65 -42.45
N GLY A 812 -0.23 41.80 -43.39
CA GLY A 812 0.53 42.21 -44.57
C GLY A 812 -0.23 43.17 -45.50
N ILE A 813 -1.55 42.97 -45.68
CA ILE A 813 -2.39 43.87 -46.47
C ILE A 813 -2.59 45.22 -45.76
N VAL A 814 -2.86 45.23 -44.45
CA VAL A 814 -3.04 46.49 -43.69
C VAL A 814 -1.74 47.30 -43.62
N ILE A 815 -0.60 46.66 -43.38
CA ILE A 815 0.72 47.31 -43.39
C ILE A 815 1.09 47.77 -44.81
N GLY A 816 0.81 46.98 -45.84
CA GLY A 816 1.02 47.37 -47.23
C GLY A 816 0.20 48.59 -47.64
N VAL A 817 -1.08 48.64 -47.28
CA VAL A 817 -1.95 49.81 -47.53
C VAL A 817 -1.46 51.04 -46.75
N LEU A 818 -1.05 50.90 -45.49
CA LEU A 818 -0.47 52.00 -44.72
C LEU A 818 0.83 52.53 -45.35
N ILE A 819 1.73 51.66 -45.81
CA ILE A 819 2.96 52.06 -46.51
C ILE A 819 2.65 52.79 -47.82
N VAL A 820 1.67 52.32 -48.61
CA VAL A 820 1.24 53.00 -49.85
C VAL A 820 0.62 54.37 -49.56
N VAL A 821 -0.18 54.51 -48.50
CA VAL A 821 -0.75 55.81 -48.07
C VAL A 821 0.35 56.76 -47.57
N ILE A 822 1.34 56.27 -46.83
CA ILE A 822 2.50 57.06 -46.38
C ILE A 822 3.34 57.51 -47.58
N ILE A 823 3.62 56.63 -48.55
CA ILE A 823 4.36 56.98 -49.77
C ILE A 823 3.58 58.01 -50.59
N ALA A 824 2.27 57.85 -50.76
CA ALA A 824 1.42 58.84 -51.44
C ALA A 824 1.43 60.20 -50.71
N GLY A 825 1.37 60.19 -49.37
CA GLY A 825 1.49 61.39 -48.54
C GLY A 825 2.86 62.08 -48.66
N CYS A 826 3.94 61.31 -48.69
CA CYS A 826 5.30 61.81 -48.91
C CYS A 826 5.48 62.39 -50.31
N VAL A 827 4.97 61.75 -51.36
CA VAL A 827 5.00 62.29 -52.74
C VAL A 827 4.18 63.59 -52.81
N TYR A 828 3.03 63.65 -52.16
CA TYR A 828 2.20 64.86 -52.09
C TYR A 828 2.88 66.01 -51.31
N SER A 829 3.59 65.72 -50.22
CA SER A 829 4.33 66.74 -49.46
C SER A 829 5.58 67.23 -50.18
N HIS A 830 6.26 66.35 -50.93
CA HIS A 830 7.48 66.67 -51.68
C HIS A 830 7.21 67.54 -52.91
N ILE A 831 6.01 67.44 -53.51
CA ILE A 831 5.53 68.37 -54.55
C ILE A 831 5.23 69.77 -53.97
N ARG A 832 4.94 69.88 -52.67
CA ARG A 832 4.45 71.13 -52.04
C ARG A 832 5.51 71.96 -51.31
N THR A 833 6.76 71.51 -51.22
CA THR A 833 7.83 72.17 -50.44
C THR A 833 9.01 72.63 -51.29
N LYS A 834 8.80 73.70 -52.08
CA LYS A 834 9.84 74.38 -52.86
C LYS A 834 10.00 75.86 -52.47
N SER A 835 10.53 76.13 -51.27
CA SER A 835 10.91 77.48 -50.82
C SER A 835 11.86 77.47 -49.59
N SER A 836 13.03 78.13 -49.72
CA SER A 836 14.07 78.48 -48.70
C SER A 836 14.64 77.35 -47.81
N ILE A 837 15.95 76.99 -47.73
CA ILE A 837 17.30 77.62 -47.85
C ILE A 837 17.97 77.97 -46.49
N SER A 838 19.14 77.34 -46.24
CA SER A 838 20.24 77.68 -45.27
C SER A 838 19.92 77.65 -43.75
N SER A 839 20.81 77.31 -42.78
CA SER A 839 22.22 76.81 -42.70
C SER A 839 22.60 76.63 -41.19
N SER A 840 23.60 75.87 -40.70
CA SER A 840 24.48 74.79 -41.20
C SER A 840 25.42 74.28 -40.06
N ASN A 841 25.81 72.99 -40.05
CA ASN A 841 26.84 72.32 -39.20
C ASN A 841 26.51 72.23 -37.68
N GLY A 842 26.58 71.10 -36.94
CA GLY A 842 27.15 69.75 -37.14
C GLY A 842 28.44 69.58 -36.30
N SER A 843 28.66 68.63 -35.37
CA SER A 843 28.04 67.37 -34.90
C SER A 843 28.80 66.94 -33.60
N PRO A 844 28.67 65.75 -32.96
CA PRO A 844 27.64 64.70 -33.01
C PRO A 844 27.10 64.21 -31.62
N ALA A 845 26.01 63.42 -31.65
CA ALA A 845 25.65 62.27 -30.77
C ALA A 845 25.51 62.43 -29.22
N PHE A 846 24.62 61.67 -28.54
CA PHE A 846 23.29 61.15 -28.89
C PHE A 846 22.54 60.79 -27.57
N ASN A 847 21.26 61.15 -27.50
CA ASN A 847 20.19 60.73 -26.57
C ASN A 847 20.42 60.60 -25.05
N THR A 848 19.83 61.56 -24.34
CA THR A 848 19.24 61.45 -22.99
C THR A 848 17.97 60.59 -22.96
N GLU A 849 17.83 59.74 -21.94
CA GLU A 849 16.53 59.48 -21.29
C GLU A 849 16.28 60.55 -20.22
N SER A 850 15.05 61.05 -20.05
CA SER A 850 14.61 61.67 -18.79
C SER A 850 13.12 62.08 -18.78
N THR A 851 12.39 61.66 -17.72
CA THR A 851 11.46 62.51 -16.90
C THR A 851 10.16 63.09 -17.54
N GLN A 852 9.11 63.55 -16.82
CA GLN A 852 8.75 63.60 -15.37
C GLN A 852 7.23 63.90 -15.21
N GLN A 853 6.64 63.50 -14.05
CA GLN A 853 5.58 64.23 -13.29
C GLN A 853 4.19 64.48 -13.96
N THR A 854 3.07 64.83 -13.28
CA THR A 854 2.83 65.35 -11.90
C THR A 854 1.50 64.88 -11.27
N ASN A 855 1.54 64.74 -9.93
CA ASN A 855 0.54 64.68 -8.85
C ASN A 855 -0.90 65.29 -8.99
N ALA A 856 -1.85 64.70 -8.23
CA ALA A 856 -2.93 65.29 -7.36
C ALA A 856 -4.09 64.27 -7.21
N HIS A 857 -4.90 64.13 -6.14
CA HIS A 857 -5.07 64.78 -4.81
C HIS A 857 -5.88 63.80 -3.88
N ASP A 858 -5.77 63.92 -2.54
CA ASP A 858 -6.80 63.76 -1.47
C ASP A 858 -7.80 62.55 -1.42
N ASN A 859 -8.32 62.04 -0.27
CA ASN A 859 -8.03 62.17 1.18
C ASN A 859 -8.82 61.08 1.97
N GLN A 860 -8.31 60.63 3.14
CA GLN A 860 -9.05 59.98 4.26
C GLN A 860 -9.86 58.65 4.02
N ALA A 861 -10.20 57.80 5.01
CA ALA A 861 -9.58 57.36 6.27
C ALA A 861 -10.45 56.23 6.88
N PHE A 862 -9.89 55.09 7.35
CA PHE A 862 -10.16 54.46 8.67
C PHE A 862 -9.45 53.09 8.86
N ARG A 863 -9.25 52.73 10.15
CA ARG A 863 -8.66 51.50 10.74
C ARG A 863 -9.49 50.22 10.44
N SER A 864 -9.04 48.97 10.62
CA SER A 864 -7.92 48.37 11.41
C SER A 864 -7.56 46.94 10.98
N GLN A 865 -6.29 46.54 11.21
CA GLN A 865 -5.75 45.26 11.76
C GLN A 865 -6.48 43.90 11.50
N ASN A 866 -5.80 42.76 11.33
CA ASN A 866 -4.38 42.44 11.11
C ASN A 866 -4.33 40.99 10.58
N GLN A 867 -3.49 40.68 9.60
CA GLN A 867 -3.09 39.31 9.27
C GLN A 867 -1.77 38.98 9.97
N SER A 868 -1.61 37.72 10.39
CA SER A 868 -0.28 37.13 10.63
C SER A 868 -0.35 35.61 10.49
N SER A 869 0.08 35.09 9.34
CA SER A 869 0.62 33.74 9.22
C SER A 869 1.96 33.65 9.94
N SER A 870 2.33 32.47 10.43
CA SER A 870 3.66 32.20 11.00
C SER A 870 4.27 30.95 10.38
N GLU A 871 5.40 31.12 9.70
CA GLU A 871 6.18 30.06 9.06
C GLU A 871 7.02 29.27 10.08
N ARG A 872 7.51 28.10 9.65
CA ARG A 872 8.45 27.26 10.41
C ARG A 872 9.89 27.79 10.28
N PRO A 873 10.70 27.83 11.35
CA PRO A 873 12.12 28.14 11.22
C PRO A 873 12.97 26.89 10.93
N SER A 874 13.87 27.01 9.96
CA SER A 874 15.02 26.12 9.77
C SER A 874 16.24 26.65 10.54
N PHE A 875 17.06 25.77 11.10
CA PHE A 875 18.29 26.14 11.81
C PHE A 875 19.54 25.71 11.03
N GLN A 876 20.31 26.69 10.56
CA GLN A 876 21.72 26.51 10.23
C GLN A 876 22.56 26.92 11.44
N HIS A 877 23.69 26.24 11.67
CA HIS A 877 24.74 26.73 12.57
C HIS A 877 26.09 26.79 11.85
N GLN A 878 26.63 28.00 11.72
CA GLN A 878 28.03 28.24 11.36
C GLN A 878 28.90 28.44 12.62
N SER A 879 30.19 28.23 12.41
CA SER A 879 31.27 28.16 13.39
C SER A 879 31.70 29.50 14.00
N SER A 880 32.26 29.45 15.21
CA SER A 880 33.38 30.32 15.60
C SER A 880 34.28 29.64 16.66
N ILE A 881 35.50 30.14 16.83
CA ILE A 881 36.67 29.43 17.38
C ILE A 881 37.20 30.13 18.64
N ASN A 882 37.63 29.38 19.68
CA ASN A 882 38.90 29.66 20.40
C ASN A 882 39.36 28.59 21.43
N ASN A 883 40.25 27.70 20.97
CA ASN A 883 41.60 27.46 21.51
C ASN A 883 41.92 27.54 23.03
N ARG A 884 42.26 26.40 23.67
CA ARG A 884 43.66 25.95 23.96
C ARG A 884 43.73 24.75 24.93
N GLY A 885 44.62 23.78 24.66
CA GLY A 885 45.00 22.73 25.61
C GLY A 885 45.64 21.48 24.99
N ASN A 886 46.91 21.55 24.58
CA ASN A 886 47.63 20.44 23.93
C ASN A 886 47.99 19.29 24.90
N LEU A 887 48.04 18.06 24.37
CA LEU A 887 49.24 17.20 24.45
C LEU A 887 49.18 16.09 23.38
N MET A 888 50.23 15.98 22.55
CA MET A 888 50.40 14.90 21.55
C MET A 888 51.07 13.68 22.18
N PHE A 889 50.84 12.48 21.64
CA PHE A 889 51.89 11.47 21.52
C PHE A 889 51.78 10.67 20.21
N HIS A 890 52.94 10.31 19.65
CA HIS A 890 53.11 9.59 18.38
C HIS A 890 52.68 8.11 18.48
N PRO A 891 52.22 7.48 17.38
CA PRO A 891 52.18 6.03 17.27
C PRO A 891 53.60 5.47 17.05
N GLN A 892 54.02 4.50 17.84
CA GLN A 892 55.16 3.63 17.53
C GLN A 892 54.68 2.24 17.12
N ASN A 893 55.13 1.78 15.96
CA ASN A 893 55.07 0.37 15.60
C ASN A 893 55.96 -0.44 16.54
N GLN A 894 55.38 -1.38 17.29
CA GLN A 894 56.06 -2.61 17.69
C GLN A 894 55.13 -3.81 17.52
N SER A 895 55.56 -4.73 16.67
CA SER A 895 54.97 -6.05 16.48
C SER A 895 55.26 -6.94 17.70
N ALA A 896 54.23 -7.58 18.25
CA ALA A 896 54.37 -8.71 19.15
C ALA A 896 53.49 -9.85 18.65
N GLU A 897 54.11 -10.97 18.29
CA GLU A 897 53.41 -12.19 17.87
C GLU A 897 52.66 -12.81 19.06
N TYR A 898 51.39 -13.17 18.87
CA TYR A 898 50.68 -14.07 19.77
C TYR A 898 50.16 -15.27 18.97
N THR A 899 50.82 -16.40 19.15
CA THR A 899 50.45 -17.70 18.59
C THR A 899 49.24 -18.29 19.32
N PHE A 900 48.18 -18.62 18.57
CA PHE A 900 47.06 -19.42 19.08
C PHE A 900 47.46 -20.91 19.19
N PRO A 901 46.97 -21.66 20.20
CA PRO A 901 47.12 -23.11 20.25
C PRO A 901 46.18 -23.79 19.24
N THR A 902 46.72 -24.64 18.38
CA THR A 902 45.95 -25.49 17.47
C THR A 902 45.34 -26.68 18.22
N ALA A 903 44.01 -26.82 18.18
CA ALA A 903 43.31 -28.06 18.53
C ALA A 903 43.21 -28.99 17.30
N PRO A 904 43.16 -30.33 17.47
CA PRO A 904 43.17 -31.27 16.35
C PRO A 904 41.80 -31.35 15.66
N VAL A 905 41.82 -31.41 14.33
CA VAL A 905 40.65 -31.65 13.47
C VAL A 905 40.52 -33.16 13.23
N GLU A 906 39.42 -33.76 13.68
CA GLU A 906 38.99 -35.09 13.21
C GLU A 906 38.08 -34.94 11.98
N ASN A 907 38.40 -35.65 10.90
CA ASN A 907 37.61 -35.64 9.66
C ASN A 907 36.47 -36.66 9.71
N PRO A 908 35.22 -36.29 9.35
CA PRO A 908 34.18 -37.26 9.00
C PRO A 908 34.44 -37.87 7.60
N PRO A 909 33.94 -39.08 7.31
CA PRO A 909 34.24 -39.80 6.07
C PRO A 909 33.40 -39.34 4.86
N PRO A 910 33.90 -39.47 3.62
CA PRO A 910 33.14 -39.13 2.41
C PRO A 910 32.28 -40.31 1.94
N TYR A 911 31.02 -40.03 1.58
CA TYR A 911 30.19 -40.96 0.79
C TYR A 911 29.90 -40.39 -0.59
N SER A 912 30.62 -40.91 -1.58
CA SER A 912 30.36 -40.72 -3.00
C SER A 912 29.50 -41.86 -3.56
N ALA A 913 28.44 -41.56 -4.30
CA ALA A 913 27.69 -42.54 -5.08
C ALA A 913 27.51 -42.07 -6.53
N VAL A 914 28.47 -42.43 -7.38
CA VAL A 914 28.32 -42.36 -8.85
C VAL A 914 27.51 -43.57 -9.29
N VAL A 915 26.47 -43.37 -10.12
CA VAL A 915 25.74 -44.47 -10.76
C VAL A 915 26.03 -44.48 -12.26
N SER A 916 26.69 -45.54 -12.71
CA SER A 916 27.04 -45.78 -14.11
C SER A 916 25.90 -46.43 -14.90
N TYR A 917 25.70 -46.00 -16.15
CA TYR A 917 24.85 -46.71 -17.11
C TYR A 917 25.41 -48.12 -17.42
N GLY A 918 24.54 -49.13 -17.40
CA GLY A 918 24.85 -50.50 -17.81
C GLY A 918 23.59 -51.29 -18.16
N SER A 919 23.45 -51.73 -19.40
CA SER A 919 22.27 -52.44 -19.91
C SER A 919 22.37 -53.95 -19.74
N GLN A 920 21.28 -54.65 -19.35
CA GLN A 920 20.70 -55.75 -20.15
C GLN A 920 19.39 -56.38 -19.58
N THR A 921 18.36 -56.38 -20.43
CA THR A 921 17.31 -57.41 -20.64
C THR A 921 16.45 -58.04 -19.51
N LYS A 922 15.13 -57.80 -19.67
CA LYS A 922 13.99 -58.77 -19.74
C LYS A 922 13.19 -59.19 -18.47
N HIS A 923 11.88 -58.95 -18.63
CA HIS A 923 10.67 -59.63 -18.12
C HIS A 923 10.00 -59.17 -16.81
N GLY A 924 8.71 -58.79 -16.92
CA GLY A 924 7.72 -58.83 -15.82
C GLY A 924 6.98 -57.52 -15.50
N TYR A 925 5.84 -57.27 -16.15
CA TYR A 925 4.75 -56.41 -15.61
C TYR A 925 4.00 -57.15 -14.46
N PRO A 926 3.11 -56.52 -13.64
CA PRO A 926 2.60 -55.15 -13.70
C PRO A 926 2.57 -54.34 -12.36
N ASN A 927 2.21 -53.06 -12.48
CA ASN A 927 1.47 -52.20 -11.55
C ASN A 927 1.80 -52.20 -10.03
N LYS A 928 2.38 -51.08 -9.58
CA LYS A 928 1.81 -50.25 -8.49
C LYS A 928 2.47 -48.86 -8.49
N SER A 929 1.72 -47.84 -8.91
CA SER A 929 2.06 -46.44 -8.68
C SER A 929 1.91 -46.12 -7.20
N TYR A 930 2.94 -45.51 -6.60
CA TYR A 930 2.88 -44.93 -5.27
C TYR A 930 3.06 -43.42 -5.38
N LEU A 931 2.25 -42.72 -4.57
CA LEU A 931 2.43 -41.33 -4.15
C LEU A 931 3.68 -41.19 -3.27
#